data_AF-A0A2V9IXH6-F1
#
_entry.id   AF-A0A2V9IXH6-F1
#
_cell.length_a   1.000
_cell.length_b   1.000
_cell.length_c   1.000
_cell.angle_alpha   90.00
_cell.angle_beta   90.00
_cell.angle_gamma   90.00
#
_symmetry.space_group_name_H-M   'P 1'
#
loop_
_entity.id
_entity.type
_entity.pdbx_description
1 polymer ?
#
loop_
_entity_poly.entity_id
_entity_poly.type
_entity_poly.pdbx_seq_one_letter_code
_entity_poly.pdbx_strand_id
1 'polypeptide(L)'
;MAAFVDVAVPLGVRRTFAYSVPPHLQSQMAPGIRVLVPFGRKTLTGVVVELLRESPTGNFEIRAIKDALDRLPLIPAALVETARWVADRYFTPAGEILRSMLPAGAQVSGAERIRVTPGTERLLAGGLYPGSVQRQERLLLDTLYRHGPLTVRQLEKNSGQRELNHWIQSLVVAGWVRIEETAGKPRASAKEQLGIRALKASQETLERLTAGQRALYSLLEQNGRNVPLQSALRSAGVTAGVAHSLQKRGLVEIKQIPILRVPEELSEVADSAVRVLTKSQQTVFDELRAGLACAGARRYLLHGVTGSGKTEIYLRLIGEALKSDYTAMLLVPEIGLTPLLSRIAVSHFPDLVALLHSAMSLGERYDQWNRIRSGFAPVVVGTRSAVFAPLENLRLIIIDEEQDPSYKQDESPYYHAREVAWHRIQRSGGLLLLGSATPSVETFHAARENGEIVYLCLPERIHARPLPAAVVVDMGLEFQRYGKQVIISHLLGQELGDTLSRGQQAIVLLNRRGYSRTLLCRGCGHAYTCTECSVSMTYHQAEQRLICHYCGLERDTPSTCSSCGGEYIYFVGAGTEQLEETLRAMFPGARIARLDRDATRKKGTLRKTLTAFQQGRLDILVGTQMLAKGHDFPNVTLVGVIAADAGLAFPDFRSAERTFQLLTQVAGRAGRGEAPGKVVIQSFYPDHYALKFARRQDYSGFFGHEIEFRKLMSYPPYTRLIQIIVSHGAAATACDVAEQIGAGLKAQALRRDFTSQVRILGPAPAPLEKLRGKFRYQILIKAKPACDAVSLLGAAYEELGARRVALKHSSVDVDPLSLM
;
A
#
# COMPACT_ATOMS: atom_id res chain seq x y z
N MET A 1 15.13 -14.01 -33.36
CA MET A 1 15.78 -13.09 -32.40
C MET A 1 15.09 -11.74 -32.51
N ALA A 2 14.77 -11.07 -31.40
CA ALA A 2 14.01 -9.81 -31.45
C ALA A 2 14.92 -8.66 -31.88
N ALA A 3 14.67 -8.07 -33.05
CA ALA A 3 15.42 -6.92 -33.54
C ALA A 3 14.97 -5.60 -32.89
N PHE A 4 13.73 -5.56 -32.39
CA PHE A 4 13.12 -4.40 -31.76
C PHE A 4 12.34 -4.81 -30.52
N VAL A 5 12.23 -3.88 -29.57
CA VAL A 5 11.46 -4.08 -28.34
C VAL A 5 10.72 -2.81 -27.95
N ASP A 6 9.60 -3.02 -27.28
CA ASP A 6 8.79 -1.97 -26.70
C ASP A 6 9.13 -1.83 -25.22
N VAL A 7 9.43 -0.60 -24.79
CA VAL A 7 9.95 -0.32 -23.44
C VAL A 7 9.06 0.68 -22.73
N ALA A 8 8.62 0.31 -21.53
CA ALA A 8 7.96 1.22 -20.60
C ALA A 8 9.02 1.94 -19.73
N VAL A 9 8.98 3.28 -19.74
CA VAL A 9 9.87 4.10 -18.91
C VAL A 9 9.13 4.59 -17.66
N PRO A 10 9.78 4.68 -16.49
CA PRO A 10 9.15 5.03 -15.21
C PRO A 10 8.85 6.53 -15.08
N LEU A 11 8.16 7.08 -16.06
CA LEU A 11 7.73 8.47 -16.15
C LEU A 11 6.20 8.53 -16.22
N GLY A 12 5.63 9.71 -15.97
CA GLY A 12 4.20 10.00 -16.09
C GLY A 12 3.68 10.04 -17.53
N VAL A 13 4.15 9.13 -18.40
CA VAL A 13 3.80 9.07 -19.83
C VAL A 13 3.16 7.72 -20.11
N ARG A 14 1.95 7.74 -20.69
CA ARG A 14 1.13 6.53 -20.86
C ARG A 14 1.62 5.58 -21.95
N ARG A 15 2.28 6.10 -22.98
CA ARG A 15 2.81 5.28 -24.09
C ARG A 15 4.12 4.58 -23.72
N THR A 16 4.36 3.45 -24.37
CA THR A 16 5.66 2.79 -24.47
C THR A 16 6.49 3.43 -25.58
N PHE A 17 7.76 3.05 -25.64
CA PHE A 17 8.69 3.56 -26.65
C PHE A 17 9.45 2.39 -27.27
N ALA A 18 9.47 2.34 -28.60
CA ALA A 18 10.17 1.32 -29.34
C ALA A 18 11.66 1.64 -29.45
N TYR A 19 12.50 0.61 -29.29
CA TYR A 19 13.95 0.68 -29.43
C TYR A 19 14.48 -0.48 -30.26
N SER A 20 15.58 -0.26 -30.97
CA SER A 20 16.32 -1.34 -31.62
C SER A 20 17.20 -2.09 -30.62
N VAL A 21 17.37 -3.39 -30.83
CA VAL A 21 18.18 -4.27 -29.97
C VAL A 21 19.51 -4.57 -30.66
N PRO A 22 20.65 -4.14 -30.09
CA PRO A 22 21.97 -4.52 -30.60
C PRO A 22 22.13 -6.05 -30.70
N PRO A 23 22.79 -6.60 -31.73
CA PRO A 23 22.88 -8.05 -31.95
C PRO A 23 23.34 -8.86 -30.73
N HIS A 24 24.28 -8.34 -29.96
CA HIS A 24 24.83 -9.00 -28.76
C HIS A 24 23.84 -9.08 -27.56
N LEU A 25 22.74 -8.32 -27.59
CA LEU A 25 21.71 -8.33 -26.55
C LEU A 25 20.45 -9.11 -26.97
N GLN A 26 20.29 -9.48 -28.24
CA GLN A 26 19.03 -10.04 -28.76
C GLN A 26 18.64 -11.36 -28.10
N SER A 27 19.60 -12.21 -27.75
CA SER A 27 19.34 -13.49 -27.06
C SER A 27 18.91 -13.30 -25.61
N GLN A 28 19.17 -12.13 -25.02
CA GLN A 28 18.85 -11.82 -23.64
C GLN A 28 17.49 -11.14 -23.51
N MET A 29 16.85 -10.69 -24.59
CA MET A 29 15.62 -9.89 -24.50
C MET A 29 14.38 -10.75 -24.25
N ALA A 30 13.65 -10.37 -23.20
CA ALA A 30 12.34 -10.91 -22.86
C ALA A 30 11.51 -9.85 -22.12
N PRO A 31 10.16 -9.92 -22.17
CA PRO A 31 9.32 -9.08 -21.33
C PRO A 31 9.72 -9.17 -19.85
N GLY A 32 9.76 -8.01 -19.19
CA GLY A 32 10.11 -7.87 -17.77
C GLY A 32 11.60 -7.71 -17.47
N ILE A 33 12.45 -7.69 -18.50
CA ILE A 33 13.86 -7.31 -18.37
C ILE A 33 14.01 -5.81 -18.31
N ARG A 34 14.87 -5.34 -17.41
CA ARG A 34 15.22 -3.92 -17.35
C ARG A 34 16.31 -3.61 -18.36
N VAL A 35 16.13 -2.51 -19.05
CA VAL A 35 17.04 -2.03 -20.09
C VAL A 35 17.40 -0.58 -19.83
N LEU A 36 18.63 -0.22 -20.15
CA LEU A 36 19.10 1.15 -20.13
C LEU A 36 18.82 1.78 -21.49
N VAL A 37 17.97 2.80 -21.54
CA VAL A 37 17.50 3.41 -22.79
C VAL A 37 17.73 4.92 -22.84
N PRO A 38 18.10 5.48 -24.00
CA PRO A 38 18.12 6.92 -24.18
C PRO A 38 16.69 7.47 -24.27
N PHE A 39 16.41 8.56 -23.55
CA PHE A 39 15.13 9.25 -23.54
C PHE A 39 15.34 10.77 -23.54
N GLY A 40 15.20 11.38 -24.72
CA GLY A 40 15.58 12.78 -24.93
C GLY A 40 17.08 13.00 -24.71
N ARG A 41 17.42 13.86 -23.74
CA ARG A 41 18.81 14.14 -23.31
C ARG A 41 19.28 13.28 -22.13
N LYS A 42 18.42 12.40 -21.60
CA LYS A 42 18.71 11.59 -20.40
C LYS A 42 18.78 10.12 -20.76
N THR A 43 19.39 9.34 -19.89
CA THR A 43 19.33 7.88 -19.93
C THR A 43 18.53 7.37 -18.74
N LEU A 44 17.58 6.48 -19.02
CA LEU A 44 16.64 5.95 -18.03
C LEU A 44 16.69 4.43 -18.02
N THR A 45 16.35 3.85 -16.87
CA THR A 45 16.04 2.42 -16.79
C THR A 45 14.58 2.24 -17.14
N GLY A 46 14.32 1.56 -18.26
CA GLY A 46 13.00 1.10 -18.67
C GLY A 46 12.83 -0.40 -18.43
N VAL A 47 11.63 -0.90 -18.67
CA VAL A 47 11.31 -2.33 -18.64
C VAL A 47 10.77 -2.73 -20.01
N VAL A 48 11.33 -3.78 -20.60
CA VAL A 48 10.81 -4.36 -21.84
C VAL A 48 9.42 -4.90 -21.56
N VAL A 49 8.41 -4.44 -22.31
CA VAL A 49 7.04 -4.95 -22.20
C VAL A 49 6.71 -5.98 -23.28
N GLU A 50 7.35 -5.88 -24.43
CA GLU A 50 7.08 -6.74 -25.59
C GLU A 50 8.25 -6.76 -26.57
N LEU A 51 8.36 -7.90 -27.26
CA LEU A 51 9.30 -8.11 -28.35
C LEU A 51 8.57 -7.85 -29.66
N LEU A 52 9.06 -6.89 -30.45
CA LEU A 52 8.43 -6.52 -31.71
C LEU A 52 8.97 -7.40 -32.84
N ARG A 53 8.06 -7.94 -33.65
CA ARG A 53 8.40 -8.77 -34.82
C ARG A 53 8.81 -7.93 -36.03
N GLU A 54 8.26 -6.74 -36.15
CA GLU A 54 8.46 -5.82 -37.26
C GLU A 54 9.11 -4.52 -36.77
N SER A 55 9.82 -3.84 -37.67
CA SER A 55 10.36 -2.51 -37.37
C SER A 55 9.20 -1.53 -37.20
N PRO A 56 9.17 -0.71 -36.14
CA PRO A 56 8.23 0.40 -36.02
C PRO A 56 8.28 1.27 -37.28
N THR A 57 7.12 1.54 -37.87
CA THR A 57 6.99 2.37 -39.07
C THR A 57 6.65 3.81 -38.69
N GLY A 58 7.38 4.78 -39.23
CA GLY A 58 7.02 6.20 -39.11
C GLY A 58 8.20 7.14 -39.38
N ASN A 59 7.92 8.44 -39.33
CA ASN A 59 8.90 9.48 -39.65
C ASN A 59 9.74 9.86 -38.41
N PHE A 60 10.45 8.88 -37.86
CA PHE A 60 11.27 9.03 -36.66
C PHE A 60 12.48 8.10 -36.68
N GLU A 61 13.57 8.52 -36.02
CA GLU A 61 14.76 7.70 -35.86
C GLU A 61 14.62 6.76 -34.64
N ILE A 62 14.86 5.46 -34.86
CA ILE A 62 14.84 4.46 -33.78
C ILE A 62 16.22 4.39 -33.13
N ARG A 63 16.28 4.76 -31.85
CA ARG A 63 17.49 4.63 -31.05
C ARG A 63 17.66 3.20 -30.53
N ALA A 64 18.91 2.79 -30.33
CA ALA A 64 19.23 1.49 -29.76
C ALA A 64 19.16 1.48 -28.23
N ILE A 65 18.86 0.32 -27.65
CA ILE A 65 19.11 0.03 -26.24
C ILE A 65 20.61 0.15 -25.95
N LYS A 66 20.96 0.78 -24.83
CA LYS A 66 22.36 0.91 -24.39
C LYS A 66 22.86 -0.34 -23.69
N ASP A 67 22.04 -0.94 -22.84
CA ASP A 67 22.44 -2.10 -22.03
C ASP A 67 21.22 -2.89 -21.51
N ALA A 68 21.44 -4.17 -21.19
CA ALA A 68 20.50 -5.04 -20.48
C ALA A 68 20.96 -5.19 -19.02
N LEU A 69 20.12 -4.79 -18.07
CA LEU A 69 20.52 -4.76 -16.65
C LEU A 69 20.30 -6.10 -15.94
N ASP A 70 19.56 -7.01 -16.56
CA ASP A 70 19.18 -8.30 -15.99
C ASP A 70 19.48 -9.43 -16.98
N ARG A 71 19.99 -10.55 -16.46
CA ARG A 71 20.17 -11.79 -17.25
C ARG A 71 18.89 -12.59 -17.41
N LEU A 72 17.96 -12.43 -16.47
CA LEU A 72 16.65 -13.08 -16.46
C LEU A 72 15.60 -12.02 -16.09
N PRO A 73 14.35 -12.13 -16.58
CA PRO A 73 13.28 -11.21 -16.21
C PRO A 73 13.16 -11.06 -14.68
N LEU A 74 13.23 -9.82 -14.19
CA LEU A 74 12.93 -9.55 -12.77
C LEU A 74 11.43 -9.49 -12.51
N ILE A 75 10.66 -9.13 -13.55
CA ILE A 75 9.20 -9.14 -13.56
C ILE A 75 8.78 -10.28 -14.49
N PRO A 76 8.13 -11.34 -13.99
CA PRO A 76 7.55 -12.39 -14.83
C PRO A 76 6.59 -11.82 -15.89
N ALA A 77 6.50 -12.45 -17.06
CA ALA A 77 5.65 -11.99 -18.16
C ALA A 77 4.18 -11.80 -17.74
N ALA A 78 3.63 -12.70 -16.91
CA ALA A 78 2.27 -12.56 -16.36
C ALA A 78 2.07 -11.30 -15.52
N LEU A 79 3.12 -10.81 -14.83
CA LEU A 79 3.07 -9.54 -14.10
C LEU A 79 3.23 -8.34 -15.04
N VAL A 80 3.97 -8.46 -16.14
CA VAL A 80 4.00 -7.43 -17.20
C VAL A 80 2.62 -7.27 -17.83
N GLU A 81 1.92 -8.37 -18.10
CA GLU A 81 0.53 -8.34 -18.58
C GLU A 81 -0.43 -7.75 -17.54
N THR A 82 -0.23 -8.08 -16.26
CA THR A 82 -0.97 -7.44 -15.16
C THR A 82 -0.70 -5.95 -15.14
N ALA A 83 0.53 -5.49 -15.36
CA ALA A 83 0.87 -4.08 -15.38
C ALA A 83 0.16 -3.33 -16.51
N ARG A 84 0.08 -3.93 -17.71
CA ARG A 84 -0.69 -3.41 -18.84
C ARG A 84 -2.17 -3.31 -18.50
N TRP A 85 -2.75 -4.39 -17.98
CA TRP A 85 -4.15 -4.38 -17.56
C TRP A 85 -4.44 -3.28 -16.52
N VAL A 86 -3.58 -3.10 -15.52
CA VAL A 86 -3.73 -2.02 -14.53
C VAL A 86 -3.60 -0.63 -15.19
N ALA A 87 -2.63 -0.46 -16.08
CA ALA A 87 -2.40 0.79 -16.82
C ALA A 87 -3.64 1.20 -17.62
N ASP A 88 -4.26 0.24 -18.32
CA ASP A 88 -5.47 0.45 -19.09
C ASP A 88 -6.67 0.69 -18.17
N ARG A 89 -6.91 -0.21 -17.20
CA ARG A 89 -8.06 -0.19 -16.31
C ARG A 89 -8.15 1.05 -15.43
N TYR A 90 -7.01 1.62 -15.02
CA TYR A 90 -6.93 2.78 -14.14
C TYR A 90 -6.41 4.04 -14.83
N PHE A 91 -6.29 4.03 -16.16
CA PHE A 91 -5.81 5.17 -16.93
C PHE A 91 -4.45 5.71 -16.45
N THR A 92 -3.54 4.82 -16.07
CA THR A 92 -2.26 5.17 -15.44
C THR A 92 -1.07 4.74 -16.31
N PRO A 93 0.08 5.42 -16.27
CA PRO A 93 1.27 5.03 -17.02
C PRO A 93 1.79 3.63 -16.63
N ALA A 94 1.94 2.73 -17.61
CA ALA A 94 2.46 1.37 -17.39
C ALA A 94 3.85 1.36 -16.74
N GLY A 95 4.70 2.36 -17.04
CA GLY A 95 6.01 2.50 -16.43
C GLY A 95 5.98 2.80 -14.92
N GLU A 96 4.95 3.51 -14.43
CA GLU A 96 4.76 3.73 -12.99
C GLU A 96 4.33 2.44 -12.28
N ILE A 97 3.45 1.65 -12.91
CA ILE A 97 3.08 0.32 -12.41
C ILE A 97 4.29 -0.60 -12.34
N LEU A 98 5.00 -0.77 -13.46
CA LEU A 98 6.16 -1.67 -13.53
C LEU A 98 7.26 -1.26 -12.54
N ARG A 99 7.43 0.04 -12.30
CA ARG A 99 8.32 0.53 -11.23
C ARG A 99 7.90 0.03 -9.85
N SER A 100 6.59 -0.02 -9.56
CA SER A 100 6.08 -0.53 -8.28
C SER A 100 6.21 -2.06 -8.14
N MET A 101 6.37 -2.77 -9.25
CA MET A 101 6.60 -4.23 -9.31
C MET A 101 8.09 -4.60 -9.27
N LEU A 102 9.02 -3.66 -9.12
CA LEU A 102 10.45 -3.97 -9.01
C LEU A 102 10.88 -4.14 -7.55
N PRO A 103 11.89 -4.98 -7.28
CA PRO A 103 12.48 -5.07 -5.95
C PRO A 103 12.95 -3.68 -5.48
N ALA A 104 12.69 -3.39 -4.19
CA ALA A 104 12.96 -2.08 -3.63
C ALA A 104 14.45 -1.70 -3.78
N GLY A 105 14.73 -0.51 -4.33
CA GLY A 105 16.10 -0.04 -4.55
C GLY A 105 16.82 -0.66 -5.74
N ALA A 106 16.17 -1.53 -6.52
CA ALA A 106 16.74 -2.10 -7.74
C ALA A 106 16.93 -1.06 -8.85
N GLN A 107 16.21 0.06 -8.83
CA GLN A 107 16.35 1.10 -9.84
C GLN A 107 17.79 1.61 -9.92
N VAL A 108 18.33 1.48 -11.12
CA VAL A 108 19.61 2.05 -11.52
C VAL A 108 19.33 3.32 -12.29
N SER A 109 19.92 4.44 -11.90
CA SER A 109 20.02 5.60 -12.79
C SER A 109 21.28 5.44 -13.65
N GLY A 110 21.26 5.95 -14.88
CA GLY A 110 22.50 6.14 -15.62
C GLY A 110 23.48 6.94 -14.77
N ALA A 111 24.73 6.46 -14.70
CA ALA A 111 25.84 7.19 -14.13
C ALA A 111 26.74 7.61 -15.28
N GLU A 112 26.87 8.93 -15.47
CA GLU A 112 27.88 9.50 -16.35
C GLU A 112 29.25 9.17 -15.77
N ARG A 113 30.00 8.36 -16.51
CA ARG A 113 31.40 8.07 -16.26
C ARG A 113 32.23 8.69 -17.35
N ILE A 114 33.30 9.35 -16.96
CA ILE A 114 34.25 9.91 -17.90
C ILE A 114 35.29 8.83 -18.17
N ARG A 115 35.65 8.65 -19.43
CA ARG A 115 36.67 7.70 -19.88
C ARG A 115 37.58 8.38 -20.88
N VAL A 116 38.86 8.06 -20.87
CA VAL A 116 39.78 8.42 -21.96
C VAL A 116 39.35 7.75 -23.27
N THR A 117 39.49 8.44 -24.40
CA THR A 117 39.23 7.82 -25.71
C THR A 117 40.34 6.81 -26.06
N PRO A 118 40.09 5.83 -26.94
CA PRO A 118 41.11 4.83 -27.31
C PRO A 118 42.42 5.44 -27.85
N GLY A 119 42.33 6.59 -28.52
CA GLY A 119 43.51 7.34 -28.98
C GLY A 119 44.32 7.92 -27.82
N THR A 120 43.64 8.55 -26.85
CA THR A 120 44.26 9.07 -25.62
C THR A 120 44.86 7.96 -24.76
N GLU A 121 44.18 6.81 -24.67
CA GLU A 121 44.64 5.66 -23.88
C GLU A 121 45.97 5.10 -24.42
N ARG A 122 46.12 4.97 -25.74
CA ARG A 122 47.39 4.59 -26.38
C ARG A 122 48.50 5.62 -26.13
N LEU A 123 48.14 6.89 -26.15
CA LEU A 123 49.08 8.00 -26.00
C LEU A 123 49.60 8.08 -24.55
N LEU A 124 48.73 7.94 -23.55
CA LEU A 124 49.10 7.87 -22.14
C LEU A 124 49.90 6.60 -21.80
N ALA A 125 49.63 5.48 -22.47
CA ALA A 125 50.42 4.25 -22.32
C ALA A 125 51.89 4.43 -22.78
N GLY A 126 52.12 5.33 -23.74
CA GLY A 126 53.46 5.74 -24.17
C GLY A 126 54.11 6.82 -23.31
N GLY A 127 53.49 7.23 -22.18
CA GLY A 127 53.99 8.30 -21.32
C GLY A 127 53.86 9.71 -21.92
N LEU A 128 53.10 9.86 -23.00
CA LEU A 128 52.87 11.12 -23.68
C LEU A 128 51.55 11.74 -23.23
N TYR A 129 51.40 13.05 -23.43
CA TYR A 129 50.14 13.77 -23.21
C TYR A 129 49.69 14.46 -24.50
N PRO A 130 48.37 14.69 -24.68
CA PRO A 130 47.88 15.49 -25.78
C PRO A 130 48.52 16.90 -25.82
N GLY A 131 48.57 17.52 -26.99
CA GLY A 131 49.05 18.90 -27.12
C GLY A 131 48.13 19.87 -26.36
N SER A 132 48.72 20.87 -25.69
CA SER A 132 47.99 21.99 -25.05
C SER A 132 47.15 21.67 -23.80
N VAL A 133 47.33 20.51 -23.14
CA VAL A 133 46.62 20.21 -21.87
C VAL A 133 47.29 20.83 -20.64
N GLN A 134 46.47 21.49 -19.82
CA GLN A 134 46.88 22.13 -18.56
C GLN A 134 47.22 21.12 -17.47
N ARG A 135 47.90 21.57 -16.40
CA ARG A 135 48.32 20.70 -15.29
C ARG A 135 47.14 19.97 -14.64
N GLN A 136 46.02 20.67 -14.48
CA GLN A 136 44.77 20.16 -13.91
C GLN A 136 44.17 19.06 -14.78
N GLU A 137 44.12 19.28 -16.10
CA GLU A 137 43.62 18.32 -17.10
C GLU A 137 44.49 17.07 -17.20
N ARG A 138 45.82 17.21 -17.14
CA ARG A 138 46.75 16.06 -17.11
C ARG A 138 46.50 15.17 -15.91
N LEU A 139 46.26 15.75 -14.73
CA LEU A 139 45.95 14.99 -13.53
C LEU A 139 44.62 14.21 -13.66
N LEU A 140 43.64 14.77 -14.38
CA LEU A 140 42.38 14.06 -14.68
C LEU A 140 42.61 12.89 -15.65
N LEU A 141 43.37 13.12 -16.73
CA LEU A 141 43.73 12.07 -17.70
C LEU A 141 44.48 10.92 -17.03
N ASP A 142 45.45 11.23 -16.17
CA ASP A 142 46.21 10.25 -15.37
C ASP A 142 45.31 9.43 -14.45
N THR A 143 44.39 10.11 -13.75
CA THR A 143 43.47 9.46 -12.82
C THR A 143 42.53 8.51 -13.57
N LEU A 144 42.03 8.93 -14.73
CA LEU A 144 41.17 8.14 -15.60
C LEU A 144 41.90 6.95 -16.24
N TYR A 145 43.17 7.12 -16.61
CA TYR A 145 43.98 6.05 -17.16
C TYR A 145 44.29 4.98 -16.11
N ARG A 146 44.65 5.38 -14.87
CA ARG A 146 44.97 4.44 -13.79
C ARG A 146 43.77 3.67 -13.24
N HIS A 147 42.62 4.34 -13.12
CA HIS A 147 41.45 3.78 -12.45
C HIS A 147 40.32 3.37 -13.41
N GLY A 148 40.49 3.62 -14.71
CA GLY A 148 39.45 3.40 -15.71
C GLY A 148 38.30 4.42 -15.60
N PRO A 149 37.12 4.10 -16.15
CA PRO A 149 35.97 5.02 -16.17
C PRO A 149 35.48 5.41 -14.76
N LEU A 150 35.42 6.70 -14.46
CA LEU A 150 35.02 7.24 -13.15
C LEU A 150 33.87 8.25 -13.25
N THR A 151 33.01 8.33 -12.24
CA THR A 151 32.04 9.44 -12.12
C THR A 151 32.73 10.72 -11.68
N VAL A 152 32.12 11.90 -11.90
CA VAL A 152 32.70 13.20 -11.46
C VAL A 152 33.09 13.17 -9.98
N ARG A 153 32.21 12.68 -9.08
CA ARG A 153 32.51 12.53 -7.64
C ARG A 153 33.69 11.60 -7.35
N GLN A 154 33.84 10.53 -8.12
CA GLN A 154 34.96 9.60 -7.95
C GLN A 154 36.26 10.21 -8.47
N LEU A 155 36.19 10.95 -9.57
CA LEU A 155 37.29 11.76 -10.09
C LEU A 155 37.73 12.82 -9.08
N GLU A 156 36.81 13.55 -8.46
CA GLU A 156 37.14 14.52 -7.41
C GLU A 156 37.87 13.86 -6.23
N LYS A 157 37.36 12.70 -5.78
CA LYS A 157 37.97 11.94 -4.69
C LYS A 157 39.36 11.39 -5.04
N ASN A 158 39.52 10.83 -6.23
CA ASN A 158 40.75 10.14 -6.64
C ASN A 158 41.82 11.10 -7.18
N SER A 159 41.43 12.23 -7.77
CA SER A 159 42.36 13.26 -8.24
C SER A 159 42.69 14.32 -7.19
N GLY A 160 41.90 14.42 -6.12
CA GLY A 160 42.04 15.45 -5.08
C GLY A 160 41.58 16.85 -5.52
N GLN A 161 41.07 16.99 -6.75
CA GLN A 161 40.57 18.25 -7.31
C GLN A 161 39.07 18.40 -7.09
N ARG A 162 38.57 19.64 -6.97
CA ARG A 162 37.13 19.97 -6.87
C ARG A 162 36.69 20.80 -8.07
N GLU A 163 35.37 20.85 -8.32
CA GLU A 163 34.77 21.69 -9.38
C GLU A 163 35.25 21.34 -10.79
N LEU A 164 35.34 20.04 -11.06
CA LEU A 164 35.96 19.49 -12.27
C LEU A 164 35.19 19.71 -13.57
N ASN A 165 33.95 20.21 -13.51
CA ASN A 165 33.05 20.26 -14.66
C ASN A 165 33.62 21.06 -15.84
N HIS A 166 34.31 22.18 -15.56
CA HIS A 166 34.91 23.01 -16.60
C HIS A 166 36.03 22.25 -17.35
N TRP A 167 36.94 21.62 -16.61
CA TRP A 167 38.05 20.83 -17.17
C TRP A 167 37.57 19.59 -17.92
N ILE A 168 36.54 18.93 -17.39
CA ILE A 168 35.91 17.78 -18.07
C ILE A 168 35.30 18.24 -19.39
N GLN A 169 34.59 19.38 -19.43
CA GLN A 169 34.03 19.90 -20.68
C GLN A 169 35.12 20.27 -21.70
N SER A 170 36.21 20.91 -21.25
CA SER A 170 37.37 21.21 -22.11
C SER A 170 37.94 19.93 -22.75
N LEU A 171 38.19 18.89 -21.95
CA LEU A 171 38.72 17.60 -22.41
C LEU A 171 37.74 16.84 -23.33
N VAL A 172 36.43 17.01 -23.13
CA VAL A 172 35.39 16.42 -23.99
C VAL A 172 35.33 17.12 -25.33
N VAL A 173 35.33 18.46 -25.36
CA VAL A 173 35.33 19.25 -26.60
C VAL A 173 36.58 18.97 -27.43
N ALA A 174 37.73 18.81 -26.77
CA ALA A 174 38.98 18.46 -27.41
C ALA A 174 39.11 16.98 -27.80
N GLY A 175 38.12 16.13 -27.48
CA GLY A 175 38.07 14.72 -27.87
C GLY A 175 39.00 13.77 -27.09
N TRP A 176 39.62 14.24 -26.01
CA TRP A 176 40.57 13.44 -25.22
C TRP A 176 39.86 12.47 -24.27
N VAL A 177 38.70 12.88 -23.77
CA VAL A 177 37.82 12.04 -22.95
C VAL A 177 36.42 12.02 -23.55
N ARG A 178 35.69 10.94 -23.30
CA ARG A 178 34.28 10.81 -23.63
C ARG A 178 33.48 10.53 -22.37
N ILE A 179 32.25 11.01 -22.34
CA ILE A 179 31.29 10.66 -21.29
C ILE A 179 30.57 9.39 -21.76
N GLU A 180 30.82 8.30 -21.06
CA GLU A 180 30.07 7.05 -21.18
C GLU A 180 29.00 7.02 -20.09
N GLU A 181 27.74 6.98 -20.50
CA GLU A 181 26.66 6.68 -19.57
C GLU A 181 26.62 5.18 -19.32
N THR A 182 27.00 4.77 -18.12
CA THR A 182 26.96 3.37 -17.67
C THR A 182 25.82 3.16 -16.68
N ALA A 183 25.41 1.92 -16.46
CA ALA A 183 24.53 1.58 -15.35
C ALA A 183 25.16 2.04 -14.01
N GLY A 184 24.46 2.91 -13.27
CA GLY A 184 24.82 3.23 -11.88
C GLY A 184 24.69 2.01 -10.95
N LYS A 185 25.04 2.20 -9.66
CA LYS A 185 24.80 1.14 -8.65
C LYS A 185 23.35 1.18 -8.16
N PRO A 186 22.70 0.02 -7.96
CA PRO A 186 21.38 -0.02 -7.34
C PRO A 186 21.46 0.49 -5.89
N ARG A 187 20.37 1.07 -5.40
CA ARG A 187 20.26 1.56 -4.00
C ARG A 187 20.14 0.43 -2.98
N ALA A 188 19.74 -0.76 -3.41
CA ALA A 188 19.77 -1.97 -2.61
C ALA A 188 20.30 -3.14 -3.44
N SER A 189 21.15 -3.95 -2.82
CA SER A 189 21.72 -5.18 -3.34
C SER A 189 21.70 -6.24 -2.24
N ALA A 190 22.03 -7.48 -2.60
CA ALA A 190 22.34 -8.51 -1.62
C ALA A 190 23.38 -7.97 -0.62
N LYS A 191 23.14 -8.19 0.68
CA LYS A 191 24.11 -7.84 1.71
C LYS A 191 25.15 -8.94 1.74
N GLU A 192 26.40 -8.60 1.48
CA GLU A 192 27.51 -9.55 1.58
C GLU A 192 28.14 -9.47 2.97
N GLN A 193 28.56 -10.63 3.48
CA GLN A 193 29.42 -10.73 4.65
C GLN A 193 30.38 -11.89 4.44
N LEU A 194 31.47 -11.92 5.21
CA LEU A 194 32.36 -13.06 5.21
C LEU A 194 31.61 -14.31 5.71
N GLY A 195 31.56 -15.32 4.86
CA GLY A 195 31.10 -16.65 5.15
C GLY A 195 32.26 -17.62 5.24
N ILE A 196 32.03 -18.73 5.91
CA ILE A 196 32.99 -19.83 6.05
C ILE A 196 32.26 -21.15 5.77
N ARG A 197 32.91 -22.05 5.03
CA ARG A 197 32.46 -23.45 4.85
C ARG A 197 33.62 -24.41 5.03
N ALA A 198 33.31 -25.64 5.43
CA ALA A 198 34.28 -26.73 5.40
C ALA A 198 34.58 -27.17 3.96
N LEU A 199 35.84 -27.54 3.73
CA LEU A 199 36.31 -28.26 2.55
C LEU A 199 36.58 -29.71 2.95
N LYS A 200 36.40 -30.66 2.03
CA LYS A 200 36.67 -32.08 2.33
C LYS A 200 38.10 -32.26 2.83
N ALA A 201 38.25 -32.97 3.94
CA ALA A 201 39.53 -33.28 4.56
C ALA A 201 39.68 -34.79 4.78
N SER A 202 40.91 -35.30 4.76
CA SER A 202 41.20 -36.69 5.13
C SER A 202 41.12 -36.89 6.65
N GLN A 203 40.79 -38.12 7.08
CA GLN A 203 40.63 -38.47 8.49
C GLN A 203 41.91 -38.18 9.31
N GLU A 204 43.08 -38.48 8.73
CA GLU A 204 44.40 -38.17 9.31
C GLU A 204 44.63 -36.66 9.53
N THR A 205 44.06 -35.81 8.68
CA THR A 205 44.16 -34.35 8.81
C THR A 205 43.26 -33.83 9.93
N LEU A 206 42.10 -34.46 10.14
CA LEU A 206 41.13 -34.12 11.19
C LEU A 206 41.62 -34.50 12.59
N GLU A 207 42.41 -35.57 12.71
CA GLU A 207 43.05 -36.00 13.96
C GLU A 207 44.12 -35.00 14.45
N ARG A 208 44.77 -34.30 13.53
CA ARG A 208 45.78 -33.25 13.81
C ARG A 208 45.20 -31.84 14.05
N LEU A 209 43.89 -31.73 14.25
CA LEU A 209 43.24 -30.46 14.60
C LEU A 209 43.25 -30.25 16.12
N THR A 210 43.48 -29.00 16.55
CA THR A 210 43.28 -28.62 17.96
C THR A 210 41.79 -28.69 18.32
N ALA A 211 41.45 -28.73 19.61
CA ALA A 211 40.06 -28.81 20.06
C ALA A 211 39.16 -27.71 19.45
N GLY A 212 39.64 -26.46 19.43
CA GLY A 212 38.90 -25.35 18.81
C GLY A 212 38.81 -25.43 17.27
N GLN A 213 39.85 -25.94 16.61
CA GLN A 213 39.82 -26.17 15.16
C GLN A 213 38.83 -27.28 14.78
N ARG A 214 38.82 -28.37 15.55
CA ARG A 214 37.90 -29.50 15.36
C ARG A 214 36.45 -29.08 15.62
N ALA A 215 36.19 -28.34 16.70
CA ALA A 215 34.85 -27.83 17.00
C ALA A 215 34.30 -26.95 15.87
N LEU A 216 35.09 -26.01 15.35
CA LEU A 216 34.68 -25.18 14.21
C LEU A 216 34.51 -26.02 12.94
N TYR A 217 35.44 -26.91 12.61
CA TYR A 217 35.35 -27.72 11.39
C TYR A 217 34.14 -28.66 11.41
N SER A 218 33.88 -29.37 12.52
CA SER A 218 32.73 -30.27 12.64
C SER A 218 31.40 -29.52 12.56
N LEU A 219 31.30 -28.33 13.14
CA LEU A 219 30.12 -27.48 12.99
C LEU A 219 29.86 -27.09 11.53
N LEU A 220 30.93 -26.79 10.78
CA LEU A 220 30.83 -26.42 9.37
C LEU A 220 30.50 -27.63 8.48
N GLU A 221 31.04 -28.81 8.80
CA GLU A 221 30.78 -30.06 8.09
C GLU A 221 29.33 -30.51 8.28
N GLN A 222 28.80 -30.44 9.50
CA GLN A 222 27.39 -30.73 9.79
C GLN A 222 26.42 -29.79 9.06
N ASN A 223 26.79 -28.52 8.89
CA ASN A 223 25.95 -27.57 8.17
C ASN A 223 25.98 -27.79 6.65
N GLY A 224 27.07 -28.32 6.08
CA GLY A 224 27.21 -28.64 4.66
C GLY A 224 27.16 -27.45 3.69
N ARG A 225 27.07 -26.21 4.19
CA ARG A 225 26.90 -24.97 3.43
C ARG A 225 27.67 -23.81 4.04
N ASN A 226 27.81 -22.70 3.30
CA ASN A 226 28.45 -21.51 3.85
C ASN A 226 27.61 -20.93 4.98
N VAL A 227 28.25 -20.61 6.10
CA VAL A 227 27.64 -19.94 7.25
C VAL A 227 28.34 -18.61 7.53
N PRO A 228 27.65 -17.60 8.10
CA PRO A 228 28.27 -16.33 8.46
C PRO A 228 29.45 -16.56 9.41
N LEU A 229 30.63 -16.00 9.08
CA LEU A 229 31.87 -16.22 9.82
C LEU A 229 31.70 -15.89 11.31
N GLN A 230 31.12 -14.73 11.66
CA GLN A 230 30.92 -14.35 13.06
C GLN A 230 29.97 -15.30 13.81
N SER A 231 28.96 -15.86 13.14
CA SER A 231 28.02 -16.81 13.76
C SER A 231 28.70 -18.15 14.04
N ALA A 232 29.46 -18.66 13.07
CA ALA A 232 30.23 -19.89 13.22
C ALA A 232 31.28 -19.78 14.33
N LEU A 233 32.01 -18.65 14.37
CA LEU A 233 32.99 -18.36 15.42
C LEU A 233 32.34 -18.33 16.82
N ARG A 234 31.20 -17.65 16.95
CA ARG A 234 30.45 -17.57 18.23
C ARG A 234 29.93 -18.94 18.66
N SER A 235 29.34 -19.70 17.74
CA SER A 235 28.75 -21.02 18.01
C SER A 235 29.80 -22.06 18.39
N ALA A 236 30.98 -21.99 17.76
CA ALA A 236 32.12 -22.86 18.08
C ALA A 236 32.97 -22.33 19.27
N GLY A 237 32.67 -21.15 19.81
CA GLY A 237 33.42 -20.55 20.92
C GLY A 237 34.86 -20.17 20.58
N VAL A 238 35.16 -19.84 19.33
CA VAL A 238 36.54 -19.59 18.84
C VAL A 238 36.71 -18.21 18.21
N THR A 239 37.97 -17.78 18.07
CA THR A 239 38.32 -16.48 17.46
C THR A 239 38.60 -16.60 15.96
N ALA A 240 38.63 -15.46 15.26
CA ALA A 240 38.95 -15.41 13.83
C ALA A 240 40.31 -16.02 13.48
N GLY A 241 41.27 -16.05 14.42
CA GLY A 241 42.57 -16.69 14.23
C GLY A 241 42.47 -18.19 13.94
N VAL A 242 41.49 -18.88 14.55
CA VAL A 242 41.24 -20.31 14.31
C VAL A 242 40.71 -20.54 12.90
N ALA A 243 39.78 -19.70 12.44
CA ALA A 243 39.25 -19.74 11.08
C ALA A 243 40.34 -19.48 10.02
N HIS A 244 41.21 -18.48 10.23
CA HIS A 244 42.32 -18.21 9.32
C HIS A 244 43.39 -19.31 9.33
N SER A 245 43.63 -19.94 10.49
CA SER A 245 44.53 -21.10 10.60
C SER A 245 44.00 -22.30 9.80
N LEU A 246 42.72 -22.62 9.92
CA LEU A 246 42.07 -23.65 9.10
C LEU A 246 42.08 -23.29 7.60
N GLN A 247 41.92 -22.01 7.26
CA GLN A 247 41.96 -21.53 5.87
C GLN A 247 43.35 -21.71 5.27
N LYS A 248 44.42 -21.36 6.00
CA LYS A 248 45.81 -21.59 5.59
C LYS A 248 46.13 -23.08 5.37
N ARG A 249 45.49 -23.95 6.15
CA ARG A 249 45.60 -25.42 6.00
C ARG A 249 44.72 -25.98 4.87
N GLY A 250 43.96 -25.15 4.16
CA GLY A 250 43.08 -25.59 3.06
C GLY A 250 41.84 -26.36 3.51
N LEU A 251 41.45 -26.27 4.79
CA LEU A 251 40.34 -27.04 5.36
C LEU A 251 39.02 -26.28 5.38
N VAL A 252 39.07 -24.96 5.22
CA VAL A 252 37.89 -24.10 5.14
C VAL A 252 38.09 -23.04 4.07
N GLU A 253 37.00 -22.64 3.43
CA GLU A 253 36.98 -21.51 2.49
C GLU A 253 36.29 -20.33 3.15
N ILE A 254 36.97 -19.18 3.25
CA ILE A 254 36.36 -17.91 3.65
C ILE A 254 36.14 -17.07 2.40
N LYS A 255 34.89 -16.71 2.13
CA LYS A 255 34.53 -15.85 0.99
C LYS A 255 33.39 -14.91 1.35
N GLN A 256 33.19 -13.88 0.54
CA GLN A 256 31.96 -13.10 0.62
C GLN A 256 30.79 -13.99 0.22
N ILE A 257 29.79 -14.07 1.11
CA ILE A 257 28.53 -14.76 0.85
C ILE A 257 27.37 -13.78 0.98
N PRO A 258 26.33 -13.92 0.15
CA PRO A 258 25.11 -13.17 0.35
C PRO A 258 24.43 -13.65 1.63
N ILE A 259 24.00 -12.72 2.48
CA ILE A 259 23.23 -13.02 3.68
C ILE A 259 21.87 -12.33 3.61
N LEU A 260 20.85 -13.14 3.85
CA LEU A 260 19.47 -12.71 3.93
C LEU A 260 19.28 -11.85 5.18
N ARG A 261 18.78 -10.63 4.98
CA ARG A 261 18.23 -9.81 6.06
C ARG A 261 16.83 -10.35 6.36
N VAL A 262 16.74 -11.09 7.45
CA VAL A 262 15.49 -11.67 7.96
C VAL A 262 14.83 -10.64 8.88
N PRO A 263 13.59 -10.21 8.61
CA PRO A 263 12.83 -9.37 9.53
C PRO A 263 12.72 -10.02 10.93
N GLU A 264 12.76 -9.23 11.99
CA GLU A 264 12.64 -9.71 13.38
C GLU A 264 11.36 -10.52 13.59
N GLU A 265 10.29 -10.19 12.87
CA GLU A 265 8.99 -10.85 12.92
C GLU A 265 9.06 -12.33 12.50
N LEU A 266 10.06 -12.70 11.70
CA LEU A 266 10.30 -14.08 11.26
C LEU A 266 11.17 -14.88 12.24
N SER A 267 11.72 -14.25 13.29
CA SER A 267 12.74 -14.85 14.16
C SER A 267 12.19 -15.46 15.46
N GLU A 268 10.93 -15.17 15.81
CA GLU A 268 10.26 -15.68 17.03
C GLU A 268 9.10 -16.62 16.63
N VAL A 269 9.21 -17.90 16.99
CA VAL A 269 8.14 -18.88 16.78
C VAL A 269 7.15 -18.78 17.93
N ALA A 270 5.87 -18.53 17.63
CA ALA A 270 4.79 -18.61 18.61
C ALA A 270 4.30 -20.07 18.73
N ASP A 271 3.83 -20.44 19.92
CA ASP A 271 3.21 -21.74 20.16
C ASP A 271 1.94 -21.88 19.31
N SER A 272 1.88 -22.92 18.47
CA SER A 272 0.81 -23.17 17.51
C SER A 272 0.02 -24.40 17.95
N ALA A 273 -0.91 -24.20 18.88
CA ALA A 273 -1.90 -25.22 19.18
C ALA A 273 -2.87 -25.34 18.00
N VAL A 274 -2.94 -26.52 17.38
CA VAL A 274 -3.93 -26.84 16.34
C VAL A 274 -5.33 -26.68 16.94
N ARG A 275 -6.11 -25.72 16.44
CA ARG A 275 -7.47 -25.44 16.92
C ARG A 275 -8.48 -26.30 16.19
N VAL A 276 -9.48 -26.83 16.89
CA VAL A 276 -10.59 -27.57 16.26
C VAL A 276 -11.56 -26.58 15.62
N LEU A 277 -11.95 -26.80 14.36
CA LEU A 277 -12.96 -25.98 13.69
C LEU A 277 -14.34 -26.25 14.27
N THR A 278 -15.17 -25.21 14.38
CA THR A 278 -16.60 -25.38 14.63
C THR A 278 -17.27 -26.03 13.40
N LYS A 279 -18.49 -26.55 13.58
CA LYS A 279 -19.27 -27.13 12.47
C LYS A 279 -19.46 -26.14 11.31
N SER A 280 -19.77 -24.88 11.60
CA SER A 280 -19.92 -23.82 10.59
C SER A 280 -18.61 -23.50 9.87
N GLN A 281 -17.50 -23.43 10.61
CA GLN A 281 -16.18 -23.23 10.02
C GLN A 281 -15.77 -24.42 9.13
N GLN A 282 -16.09 -25.65 9.55
CA GLN A 282 -15.78 -26.85 8.78
C GLN A 282 -16.54 -26.89 7.45
N THR A 283 -17.86 -26.62 7.46
CA THR A 283 -18.65 -26.54 6.22
C THR A 283 -18.13 -25.49 5.25
N VAL A 284 -17.80 -24.29 5.76
CA VAL A 284 -17.19 -23.22 4.94
C VAL A 284 -15.84 -23.63 4.39
N PHE A 285 -15.00 -24.27 5.21
CA PHE A 285 -13.68 -24.73 4.80
C PHE A 285 -13.76 -25.81 3.71
N ASP A 286 -14.70 -26.75 3.83
CA ASP A 286 -14.89 -27.80 2.83
C ASP A 286 -15.32 -27.24 1.46
N GLU A 287 -16.23 -26.26 1.46
CA GLU A 287 -16.64 -25.55 0.24
C GLU A 287 -15.46 -24.78 -0.39
N LEU A 288 -14.67 -24.06 0.42
CA LEU A 288 -13.49 -23.35 -0.07
C LEU A 288 -12.42 -24.29 -0.62
N ARG A 289 -12.20 -25.43 0.03
CA ARG A 289 -11.27 -26.47 -0.42
C ARG A 289 -11.71 -27.06 -1.77
N ALA A 290 -13.00 -27.36 -1.93
CA ALA A 290 -13.56 -27.81 -3.20
C ALA A 290 -13.42 -26.72 -4.30
N GLY A 291 -13.65 -25.46 -3.93
CA GLY A 291 -13.44 -24.31 -4.82
C GLY A 291 -11.99 -24.15 -5.28
N LEU A 292 -11.02 -24.37 -4.38
CA LEU A 292 -9.59 -24.30 -4.68
C LEU A 292 -9.13 -25.43 -5.61
N ALA A 293 -9.70 -26.63 -5.46
CA ALA A 293 -9.41 -27.78 -6.32
C ALA A 293 -10.05 -27.70 -7.70
N CYS A 294 -11.02 -26.82 -7.91
CA CYS A 294 -11.73 -26.70 -9.17
C CYS A 294 -10.88 -26.01 -10.25
N ALA A 295 -11.06 -26.42 -11.51
CA ALA A 295 -10.50 -25.70 -12.65
C ALA A 295 -11.19 -24.33 -12.82
N GLY A 296 -10.41 -23.32 -13.21
CA GLY A 296 -10.90 -21.96 -13.44
C GLY A 296 -10.79 -21.04 -12.23
N ALA A 297 -11.24 -19.81 -12.40
CA ALA A 297 -11.16 -18.76 -11.38
C ALA A 297 -12.47 -18.64 -10.61
N ARG A 298 -12.39 -18.64 -9.28
CA ARG A 298 -13.54 -18.48 -8.39
C ARG A 298 -13.32 -17.35 -7.40
N ARG A 299 -14.40 -16.65 -7.06
CA ARG A 299 -14.41 -15.56 -6.09
C ARG A 299 -15.41 -15.89 -4.98
N TYR A 300 -14.94 -15.82 -3.74
CA TYR A 300 -15.73 -16.10 -2.55
C TYR A 300 -15.74 -14.89 -1.62
N LEU A 301 -16.88 -14.63 -0.98
CA LEU A 301 -17.00 -13.71 0.15
C LEU A 301 -17.25 -14.53 1.41
N LEU A 302 -16.30 -14.50 2.35
CA LEU A 302 -16.46 -15.02 3.70
C LEU A 302 -16.91 -13.90 4.64
N HIS A 303 -18.23 -13.80 4.83
CA HIS A 303 -18.85 -12.86 5.75
C HIS A 303 -18.99 -13.50 7.13
N GLY A 304 -18.14 -13.09 8.07
CA GLY A 304 -18.15 -13.64 9.43
C GLY A 304 -18.02 -12.58 10.49
N VAL A 305 -18.87 -12.62 11.51
CA VAL A 305 -18.89 -11.66 12.61
C VAL A 305 -17.53 -11.51 13.29
N THR A 306 -17.32 -10.41 14.00
CA THR A 306 -16.06 -10.18 14.73
C THR A 306 -15.82 -11.29 15.76
N GLY A 307 -14.70 -12.01 15.65
CA GLY A 307 -14.39 -13.16 16.51
C GLY A 307 -14.94 -14.51 16.02
N SER A 308 -15.42 -14.62 14.78
CA SER A 308 -15.88 -15.90 14.19
C SER A 308 -14.76 -16.85 13.75
N GLY A 309 -13.48 -16.44 13.86
CA GLY A 309 -12.33 -17.30 13.55
C GLY A 309 -11.92 -17.40 12.08
N LYS A 310 -12.25 -16.40 11.24
CA LYS A 310 -11.88 -16.38 9.81
C LYS A 310 -10.39 -16.69 9.54
N THR A 311 -9.49 -16.18 10.39
CA THR A 311 -8.04 -16.39 10.27
C THR A 311 -7.65 -17.87 10.27
N GLU A 312 -8.33 -18.71 11.05
CA GLU A 312 -8.05 -20.16 11.09
C GLU A 312 -8.38 -20.82 9.74
N ILE A 313 -9.48 -20.41 9.10
CA ILE A 313 -9.86 -20.88 7.76
C ILE A 313 -8.82 -20.44 6.73
N TYR A 314 -8.32 -19.20 6.82
CA TYR A 314 -7.29 -18.71 5.89
C TYR A 314 -6.02 -19.55 5.97
N LEU A 315 -5.53 -19.82 7.18
CA LEU A 315 -4.31 -20.60 7.40
C LEU A 315 -4.48 -22.03 6.88
N ARG A 316 -5.60 -22.69 7.18
CA ARG A 316 -5.85 -24.04 6.66
C ARG A 316 -5.95 -24.06 5.14
N LEU A 317 -6.58 -23.07 4.53
CA LEU A 317 -6.70 -22.98 3.07
C LEU A 317 -5.35 -22.76 2.39
N ILE A 318 -4.46 -21.97 3.00
CA ILE A 318 -3.05 -21.84 2.57
C ILE A 318 -2.35 -23.20 2.64
N GLY A 319 -2.55 -23.95 3.72
CA GLY A 319 -2.01 -25.31 3.85
C GLY A 319 -2.49 -26.25 2.74
N GLU A 320 -3.76 -26.22 2.36
CA GLU A 320 -4.30 -27.01 1.24
C GLU A 320 -3.72 -26.59 -0.11
N ALA A 321 -3.50 -25.29 -0.34
CA ALA A 321 -2.85 -24.80 -1.56
C ALA A 321 -1.41 -25.35 -1.68
N LEU A 322 -0.64 -25.31 -0.58
CA LEU A 322 0.73 -25.80 -0.55
C LEU A 322 0.81 -27.33 -0.79
N LYS A 323 -0.16 -28.11 -0.31
CA LYS A 323 -0.25 -29.56 -0.59
C LYS A 323 -0.43 -29.87 -2.09
N SER A 324 -0.90 -28.90 -2.86
CA SER A 324 -1.17 -29.01 -4.30
C SER A 324 -0.07 -28.33 -5.14
N ASP A 325 1.09 -28.04 -4.54
CA ASP A 325 2.20 -27.28 -5.13
C ASP A 325 1.82 -25.89 -5.65
N TYR A 326 0.74 -25.33 -5.10
CA TYR A 326 0.30 -23.97 -5.40
C TYR A 326 0.91 -22.98 -4.42
N THR A 327 1.10 -21.76 -4.89
CA THR A 327 1.49 -20.65 -4.03
C THR A 327 0.27 -19.84 -3.59
N ALA A 328 0.42 -19.18 -2.43
CA ALA A 328 -0.66 -18.46 -1.79
C ALA A 328 -0.24 -17.07 -1.33
N MET A 329 -1.19 -16.15 -1.34
CA MET A 329 -1.00 -14.78 -0.87
C MET A 329 -2.08 -14.40 0.14
N LEU A 330 -1.67 -13.90 1.30
CA LEU A 330 -2.54 -13.30 2.29
C LEU A 330 -2.28 -11.79 2.33
N LEU A 331 -3.22 -11.02 1.79
CA LEU A 331 -3.23 -9.57 1.85
C LEU A 331 -4.00 -9.12 3.09
N VAL A 332 -3.37 -8.30 3.92
CA VAL A 332 -3.99 -7.66 5.09
C VAL A 332 -3.87 -6.14 4.99
N PRO A 333 -4.73 -5.37 5.69
CA PRO A 333 -4.61 -3.91 5.72
C PRO A 333 -3.22 -3.48 6.24
N GLU A 334 -2.77 -2.27 5.90
CA GLU A 334 -1.45 -1.78 6.33
C GLU A 334 -1.24 -1.85 7.85
N ILE A 335 -2.30 -1.60 8.62
CA ILE A 335 -2.31 -1.67 10.10
C ILE A 335 -2.60 -3.10 10.59
N GLY A 336 -3.22 -3.93 9.73
CA GLY A 336 -3.59 -5.31 10.02
C GLY A 336 -2.41 -6.29 10.00
N LEU A 337 -1.30 -5.94 9.34
CA LEU A 337 -0.05 -6.70 9.41
C LEU A 337 0.64 -6.48 10.76
N THR A 338 0.01 -6.99 11.80
CA THR A 338 0.56 -6.96 13.15
C THR A 338 1.67 -8.01 13.27
N PRO A 339 2.69 -7.80 14.13
CA PRO A 339 3.67 -8.83 14.43
C PRO A 339 3.02 -10.16 14.86
N LEU A 340 1.85 -10.12 15.47
CA LEU A 340 1.09 -11.32 15.86
C LEU A 340 0.67 -12.14 14.65
N LEU A 341 0.04 -11.55 13.64
CA LEU A 341 -0.39 -12.28 12.44
C LEU A 341 0.83 -12.84 11.67
N SER A 342 1.90 -12.05 11.55
CA SER A 342 3.14 -12.50 10.93
C SER A 342 3.71 -13.73 11.66
N ARG A 343 3.76 -13.71 13.00
CA ARG A 343 4.24 -14.85 13.80
C ARG A 343 3.37 -16.08 13.67
N ILE A 344 2.04 -15.90 13.64
CA ILE A 344 1.10 -17.01 13.45
C ILE A 344 1.35 -17.65 12.07
N ALA A 345 1.44 -16.85 11.00
CA ALA A 345 1.70 -17.37 9.67
C ALA A 345 3.05 -18.12 9.59
N VAL A 346 4.10 -17.58 10.21
CA VAL A 346 5.44 -18.20 10.26
C VAL A 346 5.45 -19.49 11.07
N SER A 347 4.71 -19.53 12.19
CA SER A 347 4.60 -20.74 13.01
C SER A 347 3.89 -21.86 12.27
N HIS A 348 2.84 -21.54 11.49
CA HIS A 348 2.15 -22.51 10.65
C HIS A 348 2.97 -22.96 9.42
N PHE A 349 3.81 -22.08 8.86
CA PHE A 349 4.59 -22.34 7.66
C PHE A 349 6.05 -21.92 7.83
N PRO A 350 6.84 -22.64 8.65
CA PRO A 350 8.25 -22.30 8.89
C PRO A 350 9.05 -22.24 7.59
N ASP A 351 9.90 -21.23 7.44
CA ASP A 351 10.76 -20.97 6.28
C ASP A 351 10.07 -20.73 4.91
N LEU A 352 8.76 -20.98 4.79
CA LEU A 352 7.98 -20.84 3.55
C LEU A 352 7.32 -19.46 3.37
N VAL A 353 7.36 -18.61 4.40
CA VAL A 353 6.70 -17.30 4.40
C VAL A 353 7.68 -16.17 4.06
N ALA A 354 7.25 -15.29 3.15
CA ALA A 354 7.84 -13.97 2.93
C ALA A 354 6.89 -12.85 3.37
N LEU A 355 7.45 -11.84 4.04
CA LEU A 355 6.73 -10.63 4.46
C LEU A 355 6.98 -9.49 3.47
N LEU A 356 5.94 -8.74 3.11
CA LEU A 356 6.04 -7.55 2.26
C LEU A 356 5.19 -6.39 2.78
N HIS A 357 5.83 -5.39 3.39
CA HIS A 357 5.16 -4.17 3.88
C HIS A 357 6.07 -2.93 3.88
N SER A 358 5.46 -1.76 4.07
CA SER A 358 6.11 -0.45 3.96
C SER A 358 7.14 -0.16 5.07
N ALA A 359 6.98 -0.75 6.26
CA ALA A 359 7.89 -0.55 7.39
C ALA A 359 9.26 -1.25 7.26
N MET A 360 9.40 -2.14 6.28
CA MET A 360 10.64 -2.86 5.98
C MET A 360 11.68 -1.94 5.31
N SER A 361 12.94 -2.16 5.63
CA SER A 361 14.06 -1.54 4.93
C SER A 361 14.08 -1.95 3.45
N LEU A 362 14.77 -1.14 2.63
CA LEU A 362 14.95 -1.47 1.20
C LEU A 362 15.65 -2.82 1.02
N GLY A 363 16.61 -3.13 1.90
CA GLY A 363 17.36 -4.38 1.88
C GLY A 363 16.52 -5.62 2.20
N GLU A 364 15.70 -5.56 3.26
CA GLU A 364 14.81 -6.68 3.62
C GLU A 364 13.79 -6.94 2.51
N ARG A 365 13.19 -5.89 1.94
CA ARG A 365 12.26 -6.04 0.80
C ARG A 365 12.93 -6.66 -0.41
N TYR A 366 14.17 -6.26 -0.71
CA TYR A 366 14.96 -6.86 -1.79
C TYR A 366 15.18 -8.37 -1.56
N ASP A 367 15.55 -8.76 -0.34
CA ASP A 367 15.82 -10.16 -0.01
C ASP A 367 14.54 -11.00 -0.04
N GLN A 368 13.43 -10.51 0.56
CA GLN A 368 12.14 -11.21 0.51
C GLN A 368 11.61 -11.33 -0.93
N TRP A 369 11.74 -10.28 -1.74
CA TRP A 369 11.37 -10.32 -3.17
C TRP A 369 12.11 -11.44 -3.92
N ASN A 370 13.42 -11.58 -3.68
CA ASN A 370 14.19 -12.64 -4.30
C ASN A 370 13.81 -14.04 -3.77
N ARG A 371 13.51 -14.19 -2.47
CA ARG A 371 13.01 -15.48 -1.94
C ARG A 371 11.71 -15.91 -2.63
N ILE A 372 10.79 -14.96 -2.84
CA ILE A 372 9.53 -15.20 -3.55
C ILE A 372 9.82 -15.61 -4.99
N ARG A 373 10.60 -14.81 -5.72
CA ARG A 373 10.92 -15.04 -7.13
C ARG A 373 11.67 -16.36 -7.36
N SER A 374 12.52 -16.77 -6.43
CA SER A 374 13.28 -18.02 -6.51
C SER A 374 12.51 -19.24 -5.98
N GLY A 375 11.24 -19.10 -5.61
CA GLY A 375 10.40 -20.20 -5.13
C GLY A 375 10.65 -20.64 -3.68
N PHE A 376 11.62 -20.04 -2.97
CA PHE A 376 11.92 -20.36 -1.57
C PHE A 376 10.83 -19.90 -0.59
N ALA A 377 9.95 -18.99 -1.00
CA ALA A 377 8.84 -18.51 -0.18
C ALA A 377 7.52 -18.60 -0.98
N PRO A 378 6.86 -19.77 -0.99
CA PRO A 378 5.59 -19.96 -1.70
C PRO A 378 4.39 -19.27 -1.04
N VAL A 379 4.55 -18.75 0.19
CA VAL A 379 3.52 -17.98 0.89
C VAL A 379 3.97 -16.53 1.05
N VAL A 380 3.16 -15.60 0.57
CA VAL A 380 3.37 -14.16 0.79
C VAL A 380 2.32 -13.62 1.74
N VAL A 381 2.77 -13.00 2.84
CA VAL A 381 1.91 -12.21 3.71
C VAL A 381 2.31 -10.76 3.57
N GLY A 382 1.37 -9.88 3.23
CA GLY A 382 1.72 -8.48 2.99
C GLY A 382 0.54 -7.54 2.91
N THR A 383 0.87 -6.28 2.66
CA THR A 383 -0.13 -5.21 2.52
C THR A 383 -0.49 -4.98 1.05
N ARG A 384 -1.20 -3.88 0.73
CA ARG A 384 -1.63 -3.52 -0.64
C ARG A 384 -0.60 -3.84 -1.75
N SER A 385 0.66 -3.44 -1.58
CA SER A 385 1.70 -3.61 -2.62
C SER A 385 2.12 -5.06 -2.86
N ALA A 386 1.86 -5.97 -1.90
CA ALA A 386 2.21 -7.38 -2.04
C ALA A 386 1.39 -8.08 -3.14
N VAL A 387 0.28 -7.48 -3.60
CA VAL A 387 -0.48 -7.96 -4.77
C VAL A 387 0.35 -8.07 -6.04
N PHE A 388 1.53 -7.45 -6.09
CA PHE A 388 2.49 -7.55 -7.20
C PHE A 388 3.64 -8.54 -6.95
N ALA A 389 3.62 -9.32 -5.87
CA ALA A 389 4.66 -10.29 -5.57
C ALA A 389 4.78 -11.34 -6.69
N PRO A 390 6.01 -11.70 -7.13
CA PRO A 390 6.27 -12.56 -8.28
C PRO A 390 6.16 -14.05 -7.92
N LEU A 391 5.01 -14.45 -7.38
CA LEU A 391 4.69 -15.84 -7.09
C LEU A 391 4.38 -16.59 -8.40
N GLU A 392 5.12 -17.68 -8.65
CA GLU A 392 4.79 -18.69 -9.66
C GLU A 392 3.69 -19.62 -9.13
N ASN A 393 2.85 -20.20 -10.00
CA ASN A 393 1.74 -21.09 -9.61
C ASN A 393 0.79 -20.50 -8.55
N LEU A 394 0.55 -19.19 -8.58
CA LEU A 394 -0.38 -18.52 -7.66
C LEU A 394 -1.80 -19.00 -7.93
N ARG A 395 -2.39 -19.77 -7.00
CA ARG A 395 -3.79 -20.25 -7.10
C ARG A 395 -4.67 -19.79 -5.95
N LEU A 396 -4.11 -19.15 -4.93
CA LEU A 396 -4.87 -18.65 -3.78
C LEU A 396 -4.47 -17.23 -3.44
N ILE A 397 -5.43 -16.31 -3.46
CA ILE A 397 -5.28 -14.99 -2.85
C ILE A 397 -6.39 -14.81 -1.82
N ILE A 398 -6.01 -14.45 -0.60
CA ILE A 398 -6.91 -14.11 0.49
C ILE A 398 -6.73 -12.63 0.80
N ILE A 399 -7.85 -11.90 0.90
CA ILE A 399 -7.87 -10.49 1.31
C ILE A 399 -8.69 -10.42 2.59
N ASP A 400 -8.03 -10.17 3.73
CA ASP A 400 -8.71 -9.97 5.01
C ASP A 400 -9.18 -8.53 5.18
N GLU A 401 -10.27 -8.30 5.90
CA GLU A 401 -10.90 -6.98 6.02
C GLU A 401 -11.04 -6.28 4.65
N GLU A 402 -11.61 -6.98 3.66
CA GLU A 402 -11.64 -6.57 2.25
C GLU A 402 -12.22 -5.15 1.99
N GLN A 403 -13.08 -4.68 2.88
CA GLN A 403 -13.67 -3.34 2.89
C GLN A 403 -12.68 -2.22 3.26
N ASP A 404 -11.48 -2.56 3.72
CA ASP A 404 -10.50 -1.57 4.19
C ASP A 404 -10.01 -0.69 3.04
N PRO A 405 -10.13 0.65 3.15
CA PRO A 405 -9.72 1.56 2.08
C PRO A 405 -8.22 1.53 1.77
N SER A 406 -7.38 1.00 2.67
CA SER A 406 -5.93 0.89 2.43
C SER A 406 -5.57 -0.03 1.27
N TYR A 407 -6.50 -0.84 0.76
CA TYR A 407 -6.31 -1.61 -0.48
C TYR A 407 -6.37 -0.77 -1.75
N LYS A 408 -6.91 0.44 -1.71
CA LYS A 408 -6.79 1.44 -2.79
C LYS A 408 -5.51 2.24 -2.58
N GLN A 409 -4.76 2.47 -3.65
CA GLN A 409 -3.60 3.37 -3.62
C GLN A 409 -4.07 4.83 -3.69
N ASP A 410 -3.65 5.67 -2.74
CA ASP A 410 -4.08 7.08 -2.62
C ASP A 410 -3.27 8.07 -3.50
N GLU A 411 -2.27 7.57 -4.24
CA GLU A 411 -1.45 8.35 -5.16
C GLU A 411 -1.30 7.58 -6.48
N SER A 412 -0.92 8.26 -7.57
CA SER A 412 -0.63 7.55 -8.84
C SER A 412 0.36 6.42 -8.55
N PRO A 413 0.01 5.16 -8.87
CA PRO A 413 -0.92 4.77 -9.93
C PRO A 413 -2.35 4.31 -9.53
N TYR A 414 -2.91 4.77 -8.42
CA TYR A 414 -4.33 4.64 -7.99
C TYR A 414 -5.02 3.25 -8.14
N TYR A 415 -4.28 2.16 -8.23
CA TYR A 415 -4.88 0.82 -8.38
C TYR A 415 -5.60 0.38 -7.10
N HIS A 416 -6.57 -0.54 -7.24
CA HIS A 416 -7.20 -1.22 -6.11
C HIS A 416 -6.71 -2.67 -6.04
N ALA A 417 -6.04 -3.06 -4.95
CA ALA A 417 -5.44 -4.39 -4.81
C ALA A 417 -6.45 -5.54 -4.96
N ARG A 418 -7.68 -5.37 -4.48
CA ARG A 418 -8.79 -6.34 -4.69
C ARG A 418 -9.02 -6.68 -6.16
N GLU A 419 -9.04 -5.67 -7.03
CA GLU A 419 -9.29 -5.87 -8.47
C GLU A 419 -8.06 -6.46 -9.17
N VAL A 420 -6.85 -6.03 -8.77
CA VAL A 420 -5.61 -6.64 -9.26
C VAL A 420 -5.52 -8.12 -8.86
N ALA A 421 -5.89 -8.45 -7.62
CA ALA A 421 -5.92 -9.82 -7.12
C ALA A 421 -6.91 -10.68 -7.93
N TRP A 422 -8.10 -10.15 -8.19
CA TRP A 422 -9.09 -10.84 -9.02
C TRP A 422 -8.56 -11.10 -10.43
N HIS A 423 -8.01 -10.08 -11.08
CA HIS A 423 -7.40 -10.23 -12.40
C HIS A 423 -6.27 -11.27 -12.41
N ARG A 424 -5.43 -11.32 -11.36
CA ARG A 424 -4.37 -12.33 -11.24
C ARG A 424 -4.94 -13.75 -11.12
N ILE A 425 -5.99 -13.95 -10.33
CA ILE A 425 -6.67 -15.25 -10.19
C ILE A 425 -7.40 -15.64 -11.49
N GLN A 426 -8.01 -14.69 -12.20
CA GLN A 426 -8.62 -14.96 -13.51
C GLN A 426 -7.62 -15.52 -14.53
N ARG A 427 -6.39 -14.99 -14.54
CA ARG A 427 -5.33 -15.46 -15.45
C ARG A 427 -4.69 -16.77 -15.03
N SER A 428 -4.49 -16.97 -13.74
CA SER A 428 -3.81 -18.17 -13.21
C SER A 428 -4.75 -19.34 -12.96
N GLY A 429 -6.06 -19.09 -12.83
CA GLY A 429 -7.01 -20.01 -12.23
C GLY A 429 -6.82 -20.10 -10.72
N GLY A 430 -7.82 -20.56 -9.98
CA GLY A 430 -7.79 -20.71 -8.52
C GLY A 430 -8.83 -19.85 -7.81
N LEU A 431 -8.54 -19.47 -6.57
CA LEU A 431 -9.52 -18.94 -5.63
C LEU A 431 -9.09 -17.57 -5.06
N LEU A 432 -9.97 -16.57 -5.21
CA LEU A 432 -9.91 -15.31 -4.49
C LEU A 432 -10.90 -15.34 -3.32
N LEU A 433 -10.40 -15.29 -2.09
CA LEU A 433 -11.20 -15.23 -0.86
C LEU A 433 -11.20 -13.82 -0.30
N LEU A 434 -12.38 -13.20 -0.24
CA LEU A 434 -12.60 -11.91 0.40
C LEU A 434 -13.17 -12.15 1.79
N GLY A 435 -12.43 -11.79 2.83
CA GLY A 435 -12.83 -11.99 4.21
C GLY A 435 -13.26 -10.68 4.86
N SER A 436 -14.41 -10.67 5.52
CA SER A 436 -14.88 -9.48 6.24
C SER A 436 -15.92 -9.78 7.31
N ALA A 437 -15.98 -8.93 8.34
CA ALA A 437 -17.12 -8.86 9.26
C ALA A 437 -18.16 -7.81 8.83
N THR A 438 -17.77 -6.86 8.00
CA THR A 438 -18.60 -5.78 7.49
C THR A 438 -18.21 -5.53 6.03
N PRO A 439 -18.60 -6.40 5.09
CA PRO A 439 -18.16 -6.32 3.70
C PRO A 439 -18.43 -4.94 3.08
N SER A 440 -17.72 -4.59 2.02
CA SER A 440 -18.05 -3.39 1.24
C SER A 440 -19.41 -3.58 0.58
N VAL A 441 -20.20 -2.50 0.47
CA VAL A 441 -21.52 -2.56 -0.16
C VAL A 441 -21.42 -3.12 -1.59
N GLU A 442 -20.37 -2.76 -2.32
CA GLU A 442 -20.11 -3.27 -3.66
C GLU A 442 -19.86 -4.79 -3.67
N THR A 443 -19.03 -5.31 -2.75
CA THR A 443 -18.74 -6.75 -2.66
C THR A 443 -19.98 -7.54 -2.23
N PHE A 444 -20.75 -7.04 -1.27
CA PHE A 444 -21.95 -7.73 -0.80
C PHE A 444 -23.06 -7.75 -1.85
N HIS A 445 -23.24 -6.66 -2.59
CA HIS A 445 -24.15 -6.60 -3.73
C HIS A 445 -23.76 -7.62 -4.81
N ALA A 446 -22.49 -7.66 -5.20
CA ALA A 446 -22.00 -8.64 -6.18
C ALA A 446 -22.19 -10.11 -5.71
N ALA A 447 -22.12 -10.36 -4.40
CA ALA A 447 -22.32 -11.68 -3.83
C ALA A 447 -23.80 -12.09 -3.68
N ARG A 448 -24.71 -11.13 -3.45
CA ARG A 448 -26.12 -11.41 -3.11
C ARG A 448 -27.08 -11.25 -4.29
N GLU A 449 -26.84 -10.26 -5.16
CA GLU A 449 -27.76 -9.93 -6.25
C GLU A 449 -27.27 -10.46 -7.61
N ASN A 450 -25.96 -10.42 -7.88
CA ASN A 450 -25.42 -10.74 -9.21
C ASN A 450 -24.89 -12.18 -9.35
N GLY A 451 -24.66 -12.88 -8.24
CA GLY A 451 -24.08 -14.24 -8.24
C GLY A 451 -22.62 -14.32 -8.70
N GLU A 452 -21.94 -13.19 -8.90
CA GLU A 452 -20.54 -13.10 -9.34
C GLU A 452 -19.56 -13.58 -8.27
N ILE A 453 -19.99 -13.55 -7.00
CA ILE A 453 -19.20 -13.95 -5.83
C ILE A 453 -20.00 -14.97 -5.03
N VAL A 454 -19.40 -16.11 -4.72
CA VAL A 454 -20.04 -17.12 -3.88
C VAL A 454 -20.04 -16.63 -2.42
N TYR A 455 -21.22 -16.54 -1.82
CA TYR A 455 -21.41 -16.03 -0.46
C TYR A 455 -21.33 -17.15 0.59
N LEU A 456 -20.41 -17.02 1.55
CA LEU A 456 -20.26 -17.91 2.70
C LEU A 456 -20.40 -17.12 3.99
N CYS A 457 -21.11 -17.67 4.98
CA CYS A 457 -21.44 -16.97 6.22
C CYS A 457 -20.96 -17.71 7.48
N LEU A 458 -20.38 -16.96 8.42
CA LEU A 458 -20.08 -17.40 9.79
C LEU A 458 -20.82 -16.49 10.79
N PRO A 459 -22.05 -16.83 11.17
CA PRO A 459 -22.92 -15.92 11.93
C PRO A 459 -22.52 -15.81 13.41
N GLU A 460 -21.80 -16.80 13.95
CA GLU A 460 -21.51 -16.91 15.38
C GLU A 460 -20.04 -16.65 15.70
N ARG A 461 -19.79 -16.11 16.90
CA ARG A 461 -18.45 -16.06 17.50
C ARG A 461 -18.01 -17.47 17.87
N ILE A 462 -16.69 -17.69 17.92
CA ILE A 462 -16.14 -18.93 18.50
C ILE A 462 -16.68 -19.07 19.94
N HIS A 463 -17.11 -20.27 20.31
CA HIS A 463 -17.79 -20.58 21.58
C HIS A 463 -19.17 -19.93 21.78
N ALA A 464 -19.84 -19.48 20.71
CA ALA A 464 -21.19 -18.90 20.75
C ALA A 464 -21.34 -17.70 21.73
N ARG A 465 -20.25 -16.93 21.92
CA ARG A 465 -20.26 -15.75 22.81
C ARG A 465 -21.19 -14.67 22.27
N PRO A 466 -22.00 -14.01 23.13
CA PRO A 466 -22.90 -12.97 22.67
C PRO A 466 -22.15 -11.75 22.12
N LEU A 467 -22.79 -11.04 21.20
CA LEU A 467 -22.33 -9.73 20.77
C LEU A 467 -22.54 -8.71 21.90
N PRO A 468 -21.66 -7.71 22.06
CA PRO A 468 -21.77 -6.75 23.14
C PRO A 468 -23.00 -5.85 22.96
N ALA A 469 -23.66 -5.55 24.08
CA ALA A 469 -24.83 -4.67 24.08
C ALA A 469 -24.40 -3.23 23.81
N ALA A 470 -24.98 -2.61 22.78
CA ALA A 470 -24.70 -1.23 22.41
C ALA A 470 -25.86 -0.28 22.75
N VAL A 471 -25.52 0.86 23.34
CA VAL A 471 -26.46 1.96 23.65
C VAL A 471 -26.02 3.20 22.88
N VAL A 472 -26.97 3.91 22.28
CA VAL A 472 -26.73 5.21 21.64
C VAL A 472 -27.26 6.28 22.60
N VAL A 473 -26.38 7.20 23.01
CA VAL A 473 -26.68 8.34 23.86
C VAL A 473 -26.89 9.57 22.97
N ASP A 474 -28.05 10.20 23.16
CA ASP A 474 -28.38 11.49 22.55
C ASP A 474 -27.71 12.62 23.34
N MET A 475 -26.71 13.25 22.71
CA MET A 475 -25.95 14.35 23.33
C MET A 475 -26.74 15.67 23.36
N GLY A 476 -27.78 15.82 22.54
CA GLY A 476 -28.71 16.94 22.62
C GLY A 476 -29.56 16.87 23.88
N LEU A 477 -30.11 15.68 24.19
CA LEU A 477 -30.82 15.45 25.45
C LEU A 477 -29.89 15.55 26.67
N GLU A 478 -28.65 15.09 26.53
CA GLU A 478 -27.63 15.23 27.59
C GLU A 478 -27.40 16.72 27.94
N PHE A 479 -27.23 17.57 26.92
CA PHE A 479 -27.10 19.01 27.11
C PHE A 479 -28.34 19.63 27.76
N GLN A 480 -29.54 19.25 27.30
CA GLN A 480 -30.80 19.75 27.87
C GLN A 480 -30.97 19.38 29.35
N ARG A 481 -30.55 18.18 29.75
CA ARG A 481 -30.68 17.70 31.13
C ARG A 481 -29.71 18.35 32.11
N TYR A 482 -28.46 18.54 31.71
CA TYR A 482 -27.39 18.97 32.62
C TYR A 482 -26.91 20.40 32.40
N GLY A 483 -27.39 21.08 31.34
CA GLY A 483 -27.08 22.48 31.05
C GLY A 483 -25.62 22.75 30.68
N LYS A 484 -24.78 21.71 30.52
CA LYS A 484 -23.36 21.82 30.20
C LYS A 484 -23.02 20.92 29.01
N GLN A 485 -22.22 21.46 28.09
CA GLN A 485 -21.71 20.67 26.98
C GLN A 485 -20.52 19.84 27.46
N VAL A 486 -20.65 18.52 27.37
CA VAL A 486 -19.63 17.56 27.80
C VAL A 486 -19.15 16.71 26.63
N ILE A 487 -17.87 16.31 26.67
CA ILE A 487 -17.27 15.39 25.68
C ILE A 487 -17.67 13.94 25.99
N ILE A 488 -17.83 13.64 27.28
CA ILE A 488 -18.16 12.33 27.83
C ILE A 488 -19.49 12.49 28.58
N SER A 489 -20.50 11.77 28.13
CA SER A 489 -21.81 11.69 28.76
C SER A 489 -21.71 11.06 30.13
N HIS A 490 -22.67 11.36 30.99
CA HIS A 490 -22.77 10.78 32.32
C HIS A 490 -22.80 9.25 32.27
N LEU A 491 -23.53 8.66 31.31
CA LEU A 491 -23.56 7.20 31.13
C LEU A 491 -22.18 6.63 30.80
N LEU A 492 -21.45 7.23 29.85
CA LEU A 492 -20.11 6.74 29.50
C LEU A 492 -19.14 6.91 30.67
N GLY A 493 -19.23 8.03 31.40
CA GLY A 493 -18.42 8.27 32.60
C GLY A 493 -18.66 7.22 33.68
N GLN A 494 -19.92 6.87 33.95
CA GLN A 494 -20.29 5.84 34.91
C GLN A 494 -19.74 4.46 34.49
N GLU A 495 -19.97 4.05 33.24
CA GLU A 495 -19.52 2.75 32.74
C GLU A 495 -17.98 2.65 32.74
N LEU A 496 -17.26 3.74 32.48
CA LEU A 496 -15.80 3.79 32.62
C LEU A 496 -15.37 3.55 34.07
N GLY A 497 -16.01 4.23 35.04
CA GLY A 497 -15.75 4.02 36.47
C GLY A 497 -15.98 2.57 36.90
N ASP A 498 -17.11 1.98 36.48
CA ASP A 498 -17.45 0.58 36.78
C ASP A 498 -16.50 -0.42 36.12
N THR A 499 -15.98 -0.10 34.94
CA THR A 499 -15.00 -0.94 34.24
C THR A 499 -13.66 -0.92 34.97
N LEU A 500 -13.20 0.26 35.37
CA LEU A 500 -11.94 0.43 36.11
C LEU A 500 -12.01 -0.21 37.51
N SER A 501 -13.14 -0.09 38.22
CA SER A 501 -13.31 -0.68 39.56
C SER A 501 -13.25 -2.20 39.55
N ARG A 502 -13.65 -2.83 38.43
CA ARG A 502 -13.51 -4.29 38.19
C ARG A 502 -12.11 -4.71 37.72
N GLY A 503 -11.16 -3.77 37.59
CA GLY A 503 -9.83 -4.05 37.04
C GLY A 503 -9.84 -4.43 35.56
N GLN A 504 -10.89 -4.06 34.83
CA GLN A 504 -11.07 -4.34 33.40
C GLN A 504 -10.60 -3.16 32.56
N GLN A 505 -10.44 -3.37 31.26
CA GLN A 505 -9.90 -2.36 30.35
C GLN A 505 -10.99 -1.76 29.46
N ALA A 506 -10.79 -0.50 29.05
CA ALA A 506 -11.70 0.22 28.16
C ALA A 506 -10.98 0.78 26.93
N ILE A 507 -11.72 0.86 25.82
CA ILE A 507 -11.31 1.57 24.60
C ILE A 507 -12.21 2.79 24.41
N VAL A 508 -11.62 3.97 24.19
CA VAL A 508 -12.38 5.18 23.86
C VAL A 508 -11.98 5.67 22.48
N LEU A 509 -12.90 5.53 21.52
CA LEU A 509 -12.74 5.92 20.13
C LEU A 509 -13.28 7.32 19.91
N LEU A 510 -12.43 8.21 19.37
CA LEU A 510 -12.86 9.48 18.81
C LEU A 510 -13.03 9.33 17.29
N ASN A 511 -14.27 9.44 16.79
CA ASN A 511 -14.57 9.32 15.35
C ASN A 511 -14.23 10.62 14.58
N ARG A 512 -12.97 11.04 14.58
CA ARG A 512 -12.53 12.26 13.88
C ARG A 512 -11.90 11.92 12.53
N ARG A 513 -12.47 12.39 11.42
CA ARG A 513 -11.87 12.33 10.07
C ARG A 513 -11.87 13.69 9.39
N GLY A 514 -10.68 14.16 8.99
CA GLY A 514 -10.50 15.34 8.15
C GLY A 514 -10.70 16.68 8.87
N TYR A 515 -10.34 17.77 8.17
CA TYR A 515 -10.48 19.17 8.64
C TYR A 515 -11.74 19.86 8.08
N SER A 516 -12.74 19.10 7.60
CA SER A 516 -13.91 19.71 6.96
C SER A 516 -14.85 20.34 7.99
N ARG A 517 -15.22 21.60 7.78
CA ARG A 517 -16.15 22.35 8.61
C ARG A 517 -17.56 22.16 8.07
N THR A 518 -18.27 21.17 8.59
CA THR A 518 -19.69 20.97 8.29
C THR A 518 -20.55 21.80 9.24
N LEU A 519 -21.62 22.40 8.73
CA LEU A 519 -22.61 23.11 9.53
C LEU A 519 -23.63 22.12 10.09
N LEU A 520 -23.75 22.06 11.41
CA LEU A 520 -24.66 21.16 12.11
C LEU A 520 -25.50 21.93 13.13
N CYS A 521 -26.79 21.63 13.22
CA CYS A 521 -27.67 22.24 14.20
C CYS A 521 -27.32 21.75 15.62
N ARG A 522 -27.22 22.69 16.57
CA ARG A 522 -26.94 22.39 17.97
C ARG A 522 -28.09 21.67 18.67
N GLY A 523 -29.33 22.01 18.31
CA GLY A 523 -30.54 21.51 18.97
C GLY A 523 -30.96 20.12 18.49
N CYS A 524 -30.97 19.90 17.17
CA CYS A 524 -31.48 18.66 16.59
C CYS A 524 -30.47 17.86 15.75
N GLY A 525 -29.22 18.31 15.63
CA GLY A 525 -28.19 17.60 14.85
C GLY A 525 -28.37 17.67 13.33
N HIS A 526 -29.32 18.46 12.81
CA HIS A 526 -29.56 18.59 11.36
C HIS A 526 -28.31 19.08 10.59
N ALA A 527 -27.99 18.39 9.49
CA ALA A 527 -26.89 18.71 8.58
C ALA A 527 -27.41 19.23 7.23
N TYR A 528 -26.75 20.24 6.67
CA TYR A 528 -27.10 20.74 5.33
C TYR A 528 -26.58 19.82 4.22
N THR A 529 -27.48 19.32 3.38
CA THR A 529 -27.17 18.46 2.24
C THR A 529 -27.47 19.13 0.90
N CYS A 530 -26.68 18.80 -0.12
CA CYS A 530 -26.93 19.23 -1.49
C CYS A 530 -28.15 18.52 -2.08
N THR A 531 -29.06 19.24 -2.72
CA THR A 531 -30.26 18.66 -3.38
C THR A 531 -29.93 17.83 -4.61
N GLU A 532 -28.79 18.09 -5.27
CA GLU A 532 -28.38 17.36 -6.47
C GLU A 532 -27.54 16.11 -6.15
N CYS A 533 -26.77 16.16 -5.06
CA CYS A 533 -25.77 15.13 -4.75
C CYS A 533 -26.11 14.31 -3.49
N SER A 534 -27.03 14.78 -2.65
CA SER A 534 -27.41 14.20 -1.35
C SER A 534 -26.21 13.93 -0.44
N VAL A 535 -25.17 14.76 -0.55
CA VAL A 535 -23.99 14.77 0.33
C VAL A 535 -24.01 16.05 1.17
N SER A 536 -23.38 16.02 2.35
CA SER A 536 -23.22 17.20 3.20
C SER A 536 -22.50 18.34 2.45
N MET A 537 -22.97 19.56 2.64
CA MET A 537 -22.33 20.76 2.08
C MET A 537 -21.22 21.24 3.02
N THR A 538 -20.15 21.81 2.46
CA THR A 538 -19.02 22.33 3.23
C THR A 538 -19.20 23.82 3.47
N TYR A 539 -19.01 24.28 4.71
CA TYR A 539 -19.06 25.70 5.04
C TYR A 539 -17.70 26.37 4.81
N HIS A 540 -17.70 27.37 3.94
CA HIS A 540 -16.54 28.17 3.58
C HIS A 540 -16.59 29.51 4.32
N GLN A 541 -15.68 29.70 5.28
CA GLN A 541 -15.74 30.82 6.22
C GLN A 541 -15.39 32.16 5.55
N ALA A 542 -14.49 32.18 4.57
CA ALA A 542 -14.08 33.42 3.91
C ALA A 542 -15.21 33.99 3.03
N GLU A 543 -15.98 33.10 2.41
CA GLU A 543 -17.09 33.40 1.51
C GLU A 543 -18.44 33.45 2.23
N GLN A 544 -18.51 33.01 3.50
CA GLN A 544 -19.74 32.81 4.28
C GLN A 544 -20.83 32.01 3.55
N ARG A 545 -20.42 30.99 2.78
CA ARG A 545 -21.32 30.17 1.95
C ARG A 545 -21.18 28.68 2.21
N LEU A 546 -22.25 27.95 1.92
CA LEU A 546 -22.28 26.50 1.83
C LEU A 546 -22.01 26.10 0.38
N ILE A 547 -20.99 25.28 0.15
CA ILE A 547 -20.59 24.82 -1.20
C ILE A 547 -20.64 23.30 -1.26
N CYS A 548 -21.30 22.77 -2.29
CA CYS A 548 -21.22 21.36 -2.65
C CYS A 548 -20.03 21.13 -3.57
N HIS A 549 -18.99 20.44 -3.10
CA HIS A 549 -17.81 20.20 -3.92
C HIS A 549 -18.02 19.19 -5.06
N TYR A 550 -19.12 18.43 -5.07
CA TYR A 550 -19.40 17.45 -6.13
C TYR A 550 -19.93 18.12 -7.40
N CYS A 551 -20.87 19.05 -7.26
CA CYS A 551 -21.53 19.71 -8.38
C CYS A 551 -21.27 21.22 -8.46
N GLY A 552 -20.66 21.83 -7.45
CA GLY A 552 -20.42 23.28 -7.38
C GLY A 552 -21.61 24.10 -6.90
N LEU A 553 -22.72 23.48 -6.46
CA LEU A 553 -23.89 24.22 -5.97
C LEU A 553 -23.53 25.05 -4.72
N GLU A 554 -23.79 26.34 -4.77
CA GLU A 554 -23.62 27.28 -3.67
C GLU A 554 -24.96 27.64 -3.02
N ARG A 555 -24.95 27.87 -1.70
CA ARG A 555 -26.07 28.38 -0.91
C ARG A 555 -25.60 29.34 0.17
N ASP A 556 -26.45 30.28 0.53
CA ASP A 556 -26.19 31.15 1.68
C ASP A 556 -26.24 30.37 2.99
N THR A 557 -25.49 30.86 3.98
CA THR A 557 -25.44 30.24 5.31
C THR A 557 -26.66 30.68 6.12
N PRO A 558 -27.53 29.75 6.56
CA PRO A 558 -28.72 30.10 7.32
C PRO A 558 -28.36 30.55 8.73
N SER A 559 -29.11 31.50 9.28
CA SER A 559 -28.93 32.00 10.66
C SER A 559 -29.56 31.10 11.72
N THR A 560 -30.61 30.34 11.36
CA THR A 560 -31.33 29.42 12.27
C THR A 560 -31.66 28.09 11.59
N CYS A 561 -31.84 27.02 12.40
CA CYS A 561 -32.17 25.67 11.93
C CYS A 561 -33.48 25.60 11.16
N SER A 562 -33.44 25.17 9.90
CA SER A 562 -34.66 24.90 9.12
C SER A 562 -35.51 23.76 9.68
N SER A 563 -34.94 22.88 10.50
CA SER A 563 -35.64 21.73 11.10
C SER A 563 -36.22 22.02 12.48
N CYS A 564 -35.56 22.84 13.32
CA CYS A 564 -35.97 23.03 14.71
C CYS A 564 -35.88 24.48 15.22
N GLY A 565 -35.51 25.44 14.38
CA GLY A 565 -35.32 26.86 14.75
C GLY A 565 -34.10 27.15 15.65
N GLY A 566 -33.37 26.13 16.09
CA GLY A 566 -32.21 26.29 16.98
C GLY A 566 -30.99 26.93 16.29
N GLU A 567 -30.04 27.41 17.08
CA GLU A 567 -28.77 27.93 16.59
C GLU A 567 -27.88 26.83 16.01
N TYR A 568 -27.04 27.20 15.05
CA TYR A 568 -26.02 26.32 14.50
C TYR A 568 -24.76 26.32 15.33
N ILE A 569 -24.10 25.17 15.35
CA ILE A 569 -22.73 25.07 15.83
C ILE A 569 -21.79 24.81 14.66
N TYR A 570 -20.64 25.48 14.74
CA TYR A 570 -19.45 25.07 14.02
C TYR A 570 -18.85 23.89 14.79
N PHE A 571 -18.55 22.80 14.11
CA PHE A 571 -17.82 21.72 14.75
C PHE A 571 -16.41 22.20 15.13
N VAL A 572 -16.25 22.58 16.39
CA VAL A 572 -14.98 22.55 17.11
C VAL A 572 -14.93 21.19 17.80
N GLY A 573 -14.60 20.14 17.04
CA GLY A 573 -14.49 18.80 17.59
C GLY A 573 -13.32 18.71 18.58
N ALA A 574 -13.55 18.11 19.75
CA ALA A 574 -12.48 17.84 20.71
C ALA A 574 -11.38 16.98 20.08
N GLY A 575 -10.12 17.32 20.33
CA GLY A 575 -8.98 16.50 19.88
C GLY A 575 -8.82 15.23 20.73
N THR A 576 -8.04 14.26 20.22
CA THR A 576 -7.63 13.10 21.03
C THR A 576 -6.86 13.52 22.29
N GLU A 577 -6.14 14.64 22.24
CA GLU A 577 -5.44 15.26 23.37
C GLU A 577 -6.42 15.80 24.42
N GLN A 578 -7.41 16.59 24.02
CA GLN A 578 -8.43 17.09 24.93
C GLN A 578 -9.25 15.96 25.57
N LEU A 579 -9.53 14.89 24.83
CA LEU A 579 -10.20 13.70 25.35
C LEU A 579 -9.33 12.98 26.39
N GLU A 580 -8.03 12.84 26.12
CA GLU A 580 -7.06 12.25 27.04
C GLU A 580 -6.94 13.07 28.34
N GLU A 581 -6.86 14.41 28.24
CA GLU A 581 -6.86 15.32 29.40
C GLU A 581 -8.15 15.19 30.22
N THR A 582 -9.31 15.15 29.55
CA THR A 582 -10.61 14.97 30.22
C THR A 582 -10.67 13.65 30.98
N LEU A 583 -10.21 12.55 30.36
CA LEU A 583 -10.19 11.25 31.01
C LEU A 583 -9.21 11.20 32.19
N ARG A 584 -8.04 11.84 32.10
CA ARG A 584 -7.09 11.96 33.22
C ARG A 584 -7.67 12.76 34.39
N ALA A 585 -8.40 13.82 34.09
CA ALA A 585 -9.07 14.62 35.12
C ALA A 585 -10.18 13.81 35.82
N MET A 586 -10.95 13.02 35.06
CA MET A 586 -12.02 12.17 35.62
C MET A 586 -11.47 10.97 36.40
N PHE A 587 -10.35 10.38 35.96
CA PHE A 587 -9.77 9.17 36.55
C PHE A 587 -8.26 9.32 36.78
N PRO A 588 -7.81 10.07 37.82
CA PRO A 588 -6.39 10.36 38.06
C PRO A 588 -5.52 9.11 38.30
N GLY A 589 -6.12 8.01 38.77
CA GLY A 589 -5.44 6.73 39.01
C GLY A 589 -5.35 5.80 37.80
N ALA A 590 -6.02 6.11 36.69
CA ALA A 590 -6.05 5.25 35.52
C ALA A 590 -4.81 5.42 34.64
N ARG A 591 -4.26 4.32 34.14
CA ARG A 591 -3.12 4.31 33.21
C ARG A 591 -3.62 4.45 31.78
N ILE A 592 -3.64 5.69 31.29
CA ILE A 592 -4.23 6.05 29.99
C ILE A 592 -3.13 6.22 28.93
N ALA A 593 -3.34 5.64 27.75
CA ALA A 593 -2.47 5.86 26.59
C ALA A 593 -3.26 6.33 25.36
N ARG A 594 -2.64 7.17 24.54
CA ARG A 594 -3.17 7.65 23.26
C ARG A 594 -2.55 6.92 22.07
N LEU A 595 -3.39 6.57 21.11
CA LEU A 595 -3.02 5.88 19.87
C LEU A 595 -3.65 6.59 18.66
N ASP A 596 -2.89 7.55 18.13
CA ASP A 596 -3.16 8.23 16.87
C ASP A 596 -1.88 8.40 16.05
N ARG A 597 -2.04 8.90 14.82
CA ARG A 597 -0.93 9.02 13.85
C ARG A 597 0.24 9.84 14.37
N ASP A 598 -0.02 10.86 15.19
CA ASP A 598 1.00 11.74 15.73
C ASP A 598 1.73 11.12 16.92
N ALA A 599 1.00 10.44 17.81
CA ALA A 599 1.57 9.67 18.92
C ALA A 599 2.45 8.49 18.45
N THR A 600 2.17 7.90 17.28
CA THR A 600 2.89 6.72 16.76
C THR A 600 4.03 7.03 15.78
N ARG A 601 4.45 8.29 15.59
CA ARG A 601 5.50 8.66 14.61
C ARG A 601 6.85 7.97 14.86
N LYS A 602 7.20 7.68 16.12
CA LYS A 602 8.45 6.99 16.46
C LYS A 602 8.32 5.48 16.21
N LYS A 603 9.29 4.90 15.48
CA LYS A 603 9.33 3.47 15.16
C LYS A 603 9.29 2.64 16.45
N GLY A 604 8.35 1.69 16.53
CA GLY A 604 8.18 0.79 17.67
C GLY A 604 7.24 1.28 18.80
N THR A 605 6.83 2.56 18.82
CA THR A 605 5.90 3.06 19.86
C THR A 605 4.56 2.34 19.81
N LEU A 606 3.98 2.16 18.62
CA LEU A 606 2.72 1.44 18.43
C LEU A 606 2.77 0.04 19.05
N ARG A 607 3.82 -0.73 18.75
CA ARG A 607 4.04 -2.08 19.30
C ARG A 607 4.12 -2.04 20.82
N LYS A 608 4.92 -1.14 21.39
CA LYS A 608 5.08 -1.01 22.86
C LYS A 608 3.75 -0.72 23.55
N THR A 609 2.96 0.22 23.03
CA THR A 609 1.65 0.59 23.62
C THR A 609 0.66 -0.56 23.54
N LEU A 610 0.54 -1.21 22.37
CA LEU A 610 -0.37 -2.35 22.19
C LEU A 610 0.02 -3.53 23.09
N THR A 611 1.31 -3.84 23.20
CA THR A 611 1.80 -4.91 24.10
C THR A 611 1.54 -4.55 25.57
N ALA A 612 1.76 -3.30 25.97
CA ALA A 612 1.47 -2.85 27.34
C ALA A 612 -0.03 -2.95 27.66
N PHE A 613 -0.90 -2.58 26.73
CA PHE A 613 -2.35 -2.73 26.87
C PHE A 613 -2.76 -4.21 26.94
N GLN A 614 -2.27 -5.05 26.03
CA GLN A 614 -2.56 -6.50 26.05
C GLN A 614 -2.12 -7.18 27.36
N GLN A 615 -1.03 -6.70 27.98
CA GLN A 615 -0.50 -7.21 29.26
C GLN A 615 -1.16 -6.59 30.49
N GLY A 616 -2.23 -5.81 30.34
CA GLY A 616 -2.93 -5.16 31.46
C GLY A 616 -2.12 -4.09 32.18
N ARG A 617 -1.08 -3.52 31.54
CA ARG A 617 -0.30 -2.39 32.10
C ARG A 617 -0.92 -1.02 31.83
N LEU A 618 -1.96 -0.97 31.02
CA LEU A 618 -2.72 0.22 30.67
C LEU A 618 -4.20 -0.09 30.86
N ASP A 619 -4.99 0.86 31.33
CA ASP A 619 -6.40 0.65 31.68
C ASP A 619 -7.33 1.19 30.59
N ILE A 620 -7.00 2.34 30.01
CA ILE A 620 -7.77 2.99 28.94
C ILE A 620 -6.89 3.27 27.73
N LEU A 621 -7.36 2.86 26.56
CA LEU A 621 -6.74 3.20 25.29
C LEU A 621 -7.63 4.18 24.52
N VAL A 622 -7.11 5.39 24.30
CA VAL A 622 -7.80 6.48 23.59
C VAL A 622 -7.24 6.60 22.19
N GLY A 623 -8.09 6.74 21.18
CA GLY A 623 -7.55 6.86 19.83
C GLY A 623 -8.59 7.02 18.73
N THR A 624 -8.08 6.96 17.51
CA THR A 624 -8.90 7.03 16.29
C THR A 624 -9.05 5.63 15.70
N GLN A 625 -9.28 5.54 14.39
CA GLN A 625 -9.60 4.30 13.68
C GLN A 625 -8.56 3.19 13.77
N MET A 626 -7.33 3.51 14.19
CA MET A 626 -6.29 2.50 14.45
C MET A 626 -6.70 1.50 15.54
N LEU A 627 -7.56 1.90 16.48
CA LEU A 627 -8.05 1.01 17.55
C LEU A 627 -9.08 -0.02 17.09
N ALA A 628 -9.71 0.19 15.94
CA ALA A 628 -10.76 -0.67 15.43
C ALA A 628 -10.23 -1.91 14.68
N LYS A 629 -8.93 -1.95 14.34
CA LYS A 629 -8.35 -2.93 13.39
C LYS A 629 -7.38 -3.90 14.05
N GLY A 630 -7.37 -5.17 13.61
CA GLY A 630 -6.22 -6.09 13.75
C GLY A 630 -5.74 -6.51 15.16
N HIS A 631 -6.36 -6.06 16.25
CA HIS A 631 -5.90 -6.34 17.62
C HIS A 631 -6.97 -7.04 18.46
N ASP A 632 -6.56 -8.07 19.20
CA ASP A 632 -7.43 -8.79 20.14
C ASP A 632 -7.02 -8.48 21.58
N PHE A 633 -7.98 -8.06 22.40
CA PHE A 633 -7.76 -7.66 23.80
C PHE A 633 -8.82 -8.36 24.67
N PRO A 634 -8.49 -9.49 25.32
CA PRO A 634 -9.48 -10.30 26.02
C PRO A 634 -10.10 -9.57 27.23
N ASN A 635 -9.35 -8.66 27.86
CA ASN A 635 -9.77 -7.92 29.06
C ASN A 635 -10.55 -6.63 28.76
N VAL A 636 -10.85 -6.34 27.49
CA VAL A 636 -11.66 -5.17 27.11
C VAL A 636 -13.13 -5.49 27.26
N THR A 637 -13.79 -4.82 28.20
CA THR A 637 -15.24 -4.99 28.46
C THR A 637 -16.06 -3.75 28.14
N LEU A 638 -15.43 -2.60 27.91
CA LEU A 638 -16.12 -1.37 27.52
C LEU A 638 -15.50 -0.72 26.27
N VAL A 639 -16.37 -0.30 25.37
CA VAL A 639 -16.03 0.60 24.25
C VAL A 639 -16.89 1.86 24.32
N GLY A 640 -16.25 3.02 24.47
CA GLY A 640 -16.90 4.32 24.33
C GLY A 640 -16.60 4.93 22.96
N VAL A 641 -17.63 5.41 22.25
CA VAL A 641 -17.46 6.14 20.99
C VAL A 641 -17.90 7.58 21.17
N ILE A 642 -16.98 8.50 20.93
CA ILE A 642 -17.19 9.95 20.99
C ILE A 642 -17.43 10.49 19.58
N ALA A 643 -18.41 11.40 19.47
CA ALA A 643 -18.74 12.14 18.24
C ALA A 643 -18.99 11.21 17.04
N ALA A 644 -19.87 10.23 17.19
CA ALA A 644 -20.19 9.28 16.11
C ALA A 644 -20.64 9.99 14.81
N ASP A 645 -21.26 11.16 14.92
CA ASP A 645 -21.78 11.97 13.81
C ASP A 645 -20.70 12.54 12.90
N ALA A 646 -19.49 12.73 13.39
CA ALA A 646 -18.46 13.40 12.61
C ALA A 646 -18.05 12.58 11.38
N GLY A 647 -18.24 11.26 11.41
CA GLY A 647 -18.12 10.40 10.23
C GLY A 647 -19.28 10.57 9.24
N LEU A 648 -20.50 10.81 9.72
CA LEU A 648 -21.71 10.98 8.90
C LEU A 648 -21.74 12.35 8.20
N ALA A 649 -21.23 13.38 8.86
CA ALA A 649 -21.17 14.74 8.36
C ALA A 649 -20.09 14.98 7.30
N PHE A 650 -19.28 13.96 7.01
CA PHE A 650 -18.24 14.02 6.00
C PHE A 650 -18.89 14.01 4.60
N PRO A 651 -18.51 14.92 3.68
CA PRO A 651 -19.18 15.10 2.39
C PRO A 651 -18.76 14.01 1.37
N ASP A 652 -19.02 12.76 1.70
CA ASP A 652 -18.76 11.57 0.89
C ASP A 652 -19.98 10.65 0.93
N PHE A 653 -20.38 10.11 -0.21
CA PHE A 653 -21.54 9.21 -0.25
C PHE A 653 -21.30 7.90 0.54
N ARG A 654 -20.04 7.53 0.79
CA ARG A 654 -19.66 6.37 1.61
C ARG A 654 -19.57 6.67 3.10
N SER A 655 -19.92 7.87 3.55
CA SER A 655 -19.81 8.29 4.95
C SER A 655 -20.64 7.41 5.90
N ALA A 656 -21.86 7.04 5.50
CA ALA A 656 -22.72 6.17 6.29
C ALA A 656 -22.14 4.75 6.40
N GLU A 657 -21.73 4.14 5.27
CA GLU A 657 -21.04 2.84 5.24
C GLU A 657 -19.81 2.81 6.14
N ARG A 658 -18.92 3.79 5.99
CA ARG A 658 -17.68 3.87 6.78
C ARG A 658 -17.95 4.04 8.26
N THR A 659 -18.97 4.82 8.61
CA THR A 659 -19.37 5.02 10.01
C THR A 659 -19.93 3.73 10.58
N PHE A 660 -20.83 3.05 9.86
CA PHE A 660 -21.36 1.74 10.26
C PHE A 660 -20.22 0.72 10.47
N GLN A 661 -19.30 0.61 9.51
CA GLN A 661 -18.17 -0.33 9.56
C GLN A 661 -17.28 -0.06 10.77
N LEU A 662 -16.91 1.21 11.01
CA LEU A 662 -16.08 1.60 12.14
C LEU A 662 -16.74 1.27 13.48
N LEU A 663 -18.02 1.62 13.63
CA LEU A 663 -18.78 1.39 14.86
C LEU A 663 -18.96 -0.09 15.15
N THR A 664 -19.26 -0.88 14.13
CA THR A 664 -19.42 -2.34 14.27
C THR A 664 -18.09 -3.02 14.58
N GLN A 665 -16.99 -2.61 13.93
CA GLN A 665 -15.65 -3.14 14.20
C GLN A 665 -15.18 -2.83 15.62
N VAL A 666 -15.37 -1.58 16.09
CA VAL A 666 -14.96 -1.18 17.44
C VAL A 666 -15.84 -1.82 18.50
N ALA A 667 -17.16 -1.90 18.27
CA ALA A 667 -18.08 -2.64 19.13
C ALA A 667 -17.60 -4.10 19.28
N GLY A 668 -17.20 -4.72 18.17
CA GLY A 668 -16.65 -6.07 18.12
C GLY A 668 -15.35 -6.31 18.90
N ARG A 669 -14.74 -5.28 19.50
CA ARG A 669 -13.56 -5.42 20.39
C ARG A 669 -13.94 -5.69 21.84
N ALA A 670 -15.13 -5.30 22.28
CA ALA A 670 -15.59 -5.56 23.63
C ALA A 670 -16.10 -7.00 23.81
N GLY A 671 -15.84 -7.55 24.99
CA GLY A 671 -16.40 -8.85 25.41
C GLY A 671 -15.83 -10.03 24.65
N ARG A 672 -14.53 -9.99 24.33
CA ARG A 672 -13.81 -11.12 23.71
C ARG A 672 -13.26 -12.10 24.73
N GLY A 673 -13.15 -11.73 26.00
CA GLY A 673 -12.85 -12.64 27.11
C GLY A 673 -14.08 -13.41 27.59
N GLU A 674 -14.08 -13.79 28.87
CA GLU A 674 -15.23 -14.43 29.53
C GLU A 674 -16.30 -13.43 29.94
N ALA A 675 -15.91 -12.19 30.22
CA ALA A 675 -16.83 -11.13 30.62
C ALA A 675 -17.58 -10.55 29.41
N PRO A 676 -18.90 -10.27 29.53
CA PRO A 676 -19.66 -9.61 28.48
C PRO A 676 -19.17 -8.18 28.26
N GLY A 677 -19.25 -7.74 27.00
CA GLY A 677 -18.87 -6.39 26.60
C GLY A 677 -20.06 -5.42 26.56
N LYS A 678 -19.80 -4.15 26.81
CA LYS A 678 -20.73 -3.03 26.62
C LYS A 678 -20.16 -2.02 25.64
N VAL A 679 -21.04 -1.34 24.92
CA VAL A 679 -20.69 -0.27 23.98
C VAL A 679 -21.58 0.94 24.23
N VAL A 680 -20.98 2.12 24.39
CA VAL A 680 -21.69 3.40 24.52
C VAL A 680 -21.30 4.29 23.36
N ILE A 681 -22.26 4.63 22.50
CA ILE A 681 -22.07 5.47 21.31
C ILE A 681 -22.72 6.82 21.57
N GLN A 682 -21.96 7.91 21.49
CA GLN A 682 -22.48 9.25 21.70
C GLN A 682 -22.67 9.98 20.38
N SER A 683 -23.87 10.55 20.20
CA SER A 683 -24.27 11.20 18.96
C SER A 683 -25.27 12.33 19.22
N PHE A 684 -25.17 13.41 18.46
CA PHE A 684 -26.19 14.47 18.35
C PHE A 684 -27.26 14.14 17.32
N TYR A 685 -27.11 13.05 16.56
CA TYR A 685 -28.08 12.56 15.60
C TYR A 685 -28.34 11.04 15.75
N PRO A 686 -28.83 10.60 16.92
CA PRO A 686 -28.96 9.17 17.26
C PRO A 686 -29.91 8.40 16.34
N ASP A 687 -30.79 9.11 15.63
CA ASP A 687 -31.79 8.53 14.74
C ASP A 687 -31.28 8.13 13.35
N HIS A 688 -30.04 8.49 12.99
CA HIS A 688 -29.46 8.11 11.71
C HIS A 688 -29.43 6.58 11.53
N TYR A 689 -29.87 6.08 10.37
CA TYR A 689 -30.00 4.65 10.10
C TYR A 689 -28.69 3.87 10.34
N ALA A 690 -27.55 4.41 9.91
CA ALA A 690 -26.24 3.81 10.15
C ALA A 690 -25.96 3.55 11.66
N LEU A 691 -26.37 4.44 12.56
CA LEU A 691 -26.21 4.25 14.01
C LEU A 691 -27.19 3.22 14.55
N LYS A 692 -28.46 3.24 14.09
CA LYS A 692 -29.50 2.28 14.47
C LYS A 692 -29.11 0.85 14.12
N PHE A 693 -28.58 0.63 12.93
CA PHE A 693 -28.10 -0.69 12.49
C PHE A 693 -26.78 -1.07 13.17
N ALA A 694 -25.85 -0.13 13.35
CA ALA A 694 -24.59 -0.42 14.06
C ALA A 694 -24.84 -0.83 15.52
N ARG A 695 -25.83 -0.22 16.21
CA ARG A 695 -26.27 -0.61 17.56
C ARG A 695 -26.67 -2.08 17.63
N ARG A 696 -27.36 -2.57 16.60
CA ARG A 696 -27.81 -3.96 16.50
C ARG A 696 -26.78 -4.88 15.84
N GLN A 697 -25.67 -4.33 15.36
CA GLN A 697 -24.67 -5.00 14.51
C GLN A 697 -25.32 -5.70 13.30
N ASP A 698 -26.38 -5.09 12.77
CA ASP A 698 -27.20 -5.64 11.68
C ASP A 698 -26.70 -5.12 10.33
N TYR A 699 -25.73 -5.82 9.75
CA TYR A 699 -25.18 -5.48 8.44
C TYR A 699 -26.21 -5.68 7.32
N SER A 700 -27.04 -6.71 7.37
CA SER A 700 -28.02 -6.99 6.31
C SER A 700 -29.09 -5.91 6.24
N GLY A 701 -29.60 -5.44 7.37
CA GLY A 701 -30.51 -4.30 7.44
C GLY A 701 -29.86 -2.99 6.98
N PHE A 702 -28.61 -2.73 7.38
CA PHE A 702 -27.84 -1.59 6.88
C PHE A 702 -27.70 -1.64 5.36
N PHE A 703 -27.28 -2.77 4.79
CA PHE A 703 -27.09 -2.94 3.36
C PHE A 703 -28.39 -2.70 2.59
N GLY A 704 -29.52 -3.27 3.03
CA GLY A 704 -30.81 -3.09 2.36
C GLY A 704 -31.26 -1.64 2.30
N HIS A 705 -30.93 -0.82 3.30
CA HIS A 705 -31.22 0.61 3.28
C HIS A 705 -30.23 1.40 2.41
N GLU A 706 -28.93 1.12 2.57
CA GLU A 706 -27.84 1.81 1.87
C GLU A 706 -27.91 1.58 0.35
N ILE A 707 -28.18 0.35 -0.10
CA ILE A 707 -28.16 -0.01 -1.52
C ILE A 707 -29.25 0.72 -2.32
N GLU A 708 -30.44 0.88 -1.75
CA GLU A 708 -31.54 1.64 -2.36
C GLU A 708 -31.20 3.12 -2.50
N PHE A 709 -30.58 3.72 -1.49
CA PHE A 709 -30.06 5.09 -1.58
C PHE A 709 -29.03 5.21 -2.72
N ARG A 710 -28.09 4.27 -2.84
CA ARG A 710 -27.08 4.31 -3.90
C ARG A 710 -27.67 4.13 -5.29
N LYS A 711 -28.72 3.30 -5.42
CA LYS A 711 -29.46 3.10 -6.66
C LYS A 711 -30.13 4.40 -7.11
N LEU A 712 -30.90 5.03 -6.22
CA LEU A 712 -31.62 6.28 -6.49
C LEU A 712 -30.67 7.42 -6.86
N MET A 713 -29.53 7.52 -6.18
CA MET A 713 -28.54 8.59 -6.38
C MET A 713 -27.48 8.27 -7.45
N SER A 714 -27.60 7.12 -8.12
CA SER A 714 -26.64 6.66 -9.14
C SER A 714 -25.19 6.63 -8.63
N TYR A 715 -24.97 5.98 -7.48
CA TYR A 715 -23.67 5.73 -6.88
C TYR A 715 -23.25 4.25 -7.02
N PRO A 716 -21.95 3.93 -6.90
CA PRO A 716 -21.45 2.55 -6.90
C PRO A 716 -22.18 1.66 -5.86
N PRO A 717 -22.61 0.44 -6.23
CA PRO A 717 -22.17 -0.34 -7.40
C PRO A 717 -22.94 -0.10 -8.71
N TYR A 718 -24.03 0.69 -8.70
CA TYR A 718 -24.86 0.92 -9.90
C TYR A 718 -24.23 1.86 -10.93
N THR A 719 -23.14 2.54 -10.56
CA THR A 719 -22.33 3.37 -11.45
C THR A 719 -20.86 3.21 -11.14
N ARG A 720 -20.02 3.54 -12.12
CA ARG A 720 -18.58 3.71 -11.95
C ARG A 720 -18.25 5.20 -11.88
N LEU A 721 -17.27 5.53 -11.05
CA LEU A 721 -16.85 6.91 -10.83
C LEU A 721 -15.44 7.10 -11.39
N ILE A 722 -15.19 8.21 -12.08
CA ILE A 722 -13.84 8.65 -12.43
C ILE A 722 -13.68 10.09 -11.99
N GLN A 723 -12.72 10.34 -11.10
CA GLN A 723 -12.38 11.67 -10.63
C GLN A 723 -11.13 12.16 -11.35
N ILE A 724 -11.19 13.40 -11.84
CA ILE A 724 -10.05 14.09 -12.44
C ILE A 724 -9.76 15.30 -11.57
N ILE A 725 -8.54 15.39 -11.04
CA ILE A 725 -8.09 16.53 -10.23
C ILE A 725 -7.03 17.30 -11.00
N VAL A 726 -7.27 18.58 -11.26
CA VAL A 726 -6.33 19.53 -11.86
C VAL A 726 -5.71 20.38 -10.76
N SER A 727 -4.37 20.45 -10.71
CA SER A 727 -3.64 21.18 -9.68
C SER A 727 -2.58 22.12 -10.25
N HIS A 728 -2.67 23.42 -9.93
CA HIS A 728 -1.72 24.43 -10.39
C HIS A 728 -1.41 25.51 -9.32
N GLY A 729 -0.27 26.19 -9.41
CA GLY A 729 0.11 27.26 -8.46
C GLY A 729 -0.77 28.52 -8.58
N ALA A 730 -1.33 28.75 -9.77
CA ALA A 730 -2.28 29.83 -10.05
C ALA A 730 -3.69 29.26 -10.24
N ALA A 731 -4.68 29.85 -9.56
CA ALA A 731 -6.08 29.41 -9.56
C ALA A 731 -6.71 29.48 -10.96
N ALA A 732 -6.55 30.60 -11.66
CA ALA A 732 -7.07 30.80 -13.02
C ALA A 732 -6.61 29.68 -13.97
N THR A 733 -5.32 29.37 -14.01
CA THR A 733 -4.79 28.28 -14.85
C THR A 733 -5.34 26.91 -14.47
N ALA A 734 -5.56 26.63 -13.18
CA ALA A 734 -6.17 25.37 -12.76
C ALA A 734 -7.62 25.25 -13.24
N CYS A 735 -8.38 26.35 -13.14
CA CYS A 735 -9.75 26.46 -13.62
C CYS A 735 -9.81 26.28 -15.15
N ASP A 736 -9.03 27.06 -15.91
CA ASP A 736 -9.01 27.01 -17.38
C ASP A 736 -8.70 25.61 -17.91
N VAL A 737 -7.72 24.93 -17.32
CA VAL A 737 -7.37 23.55 -17.71
C VAL A 737 -8.51 22.58 -17.37
N ALA A 738 -9.15 22.74 -16.20
CA ALA A 738 -10.28 21.90 -15.82
C ALA A 738 -11.50 22.13 -16.74
N GLU A 739 -11.79 23.37 -17.13
CA GLU A 739 -12.85 23.69 -18.09
C GLU A 739 -12.59 23.08 -19.46
N GLN A 740 -11.36 23.19 -19.98
CA GLN A 740 -10.98 22.57 -21.25
C GLN A 740 -11.11 21.04 -21.22
N ILE A 741 -10.70 20.40 -20.11
CA ILE A 741 -10.89 18.95 -19.92
C ILE A 741 -12.39 18.61 -19.88
N GLY A 742 -13.18 19.35 -19.12
CA GLY A 742 -14.63 19.14 -18.99
C GLY A 742 -15.36 19.29 -20.33
N ALA A 743 -15.02 20.31 -21.12
CA ALA A 743 -15.57 20.54 -22.45
C ALA A 743 -15.17 19.42 -23.43
N GLY A 744 -13.90 19.00 -23.42
CA GLY A 744 -13.41 17.88 -24.24
C GLY A 744 -14.13 16.57 -23.94
N LEU A 745 -14.36 16.26 -22.66
CA LEU A 745 -15.11 15.07 -22.25
C LEU A 745 -16.56 15.11 -22.72
N LYS A 746 -17.25 16.25 -22.57
CA LYS A 746 -18.64 16.43 -23.03
C LYS A 746 -18.75 16.28 -24.56
N ALA A 747 -17.82 16.87 -25.30
CA ALA A 747 -17.77 16.74 -26.75
C ALA A 747 -17.56 15.28 -27.21
N GLN A 748 -16.65 14.56 -26.56
CA GLN A 748 -16.40 13.14 -26.87
C GLN A 748 -17.59 12.25 -26.47
N ALA A 749 -18.26 12.55 -25.36
CA ALA A 749 -19.46 11.83 -24.94
C ALA A 749 -20.59 11.97 -25.96
N LEU A 750 -20.74 13.16 -26.57
CA LEU A 750 -21.69 13.40 -27.65
C LEU A 750 -21.33 12.63 -28.93
N ARG A 751 -20.06 12.71 -29.36
CA ARG A 751 -19.59 12.04 -30.59
C ARG A 751 -19.68 10.52 -30.54
N ARG A 752 -19.57 9.94 -29.34
CA ARG A 752 -19.59 8.48 -29.11
C ARG A 752 -20.94 7.95 -28.63
N ASP A 753 -21.97 8.79 -28.60
CA ASP A 753 -23.31 8.46 -28.11
C ASP A 753 -23.34 7.89 -26.68
N PHE A 754 -22.52 8.47 -25.81
CA PHE A 754 -22.41 8.10 -24.39
C PHE A 754 -23.22 9.02 -23.47
N THR A 755 -23.95 10.00 -24.01
CA THR A 755 -24.69 11.03 -23.25
C THR A 755 -25.74 10.44 -22.31
N SER A 756 -26.38 9.33 -22.68
CA SER A 756 -27.35 8.59 -21.84
C SER A 756 -26.70 7.63 -20.85
N GLN A 757 -25.38 7.42 -20.95
CA GLN A 757 -24.61 6.46 -20.15
C GLN A 757 -23.67 7.15 -19.16
N VAL A 758 -23.32 8.42 -19.40
CA VAL A 758 -22.33 9.17 -18.64
C VAL A 758 -22.87 10.54 -18.25
N ARG A 759 -22.73 10.89 -16.96
CA ARG A 759 -22.96 12.24 -16.43
C ARG A 759 -21.61 12.85 -16.01
N ILE A 760 -21.25 13.99 -16.60
CA ILE A 760 -20.01 14.71 -16.28
C ILE A 760 -20.38 15.91 -15.40
N LEU A 761 -19.89 15.91 -14.16
CA LEU A 761 -20.10 16.95 -13.15
C LEU A 761 -18.85 17.82 -12.99
N GLY A 762 -19.05 19.09 -12.64
CA GLY A 762 -17.99 20.09 -12.58
C GLY A 762 -17.64 20.71 -13.95
N PRO A 763 -16.49 21.40 -14.06
CA PRO A 763 -15.45 21.55 -13.03
C PRO A 763 -15.94 22.30 -11.79
N ALA A 764 -15.46 21.93 -10.61
CA ALA A 764 -15.74 22.60 -9.34
C ALA A 764 -14.46 22.65 -8.48
N PRO A 765 -14.33 23.60 -7.54
CA PRO A 765 -13.24 23.57 -6.56
C PRO A 765 -13.21 22.23 -5.81
N ALA A 766 -12.04 21.61 -5.71
CA ALA A 766 -11.89 20.39 -4.93
C ALA A 766 -12.14 20.67 -3.43
N PRO A 767 -12.59 19.69 -2.62
CA PRO A 767 -12.93 19.93 -1.21
C PRO A 767 -11.77 20.51 -0.40
N LEU A 768 -10.56 20.06 -0.72
CA LEU A 768 -9.32 20.69 -0.31
C LEU A 768 -8.82 21.59 -1.45
N GLU A 769 -9.36 22.81 -1.51
CA GLU A 769 -9.15 23.76 -2.61
C GLU A 769 -7.68 24.12 -2.79
N LYS A 770 -6.92 24.30 -1.70
CA LYS A 770 -5.49 24.62 -1.74
C LYS A 770 -4.67 23.61 -0.96
N LEU A 771 -3.71 22.97 -1.63
CA LEU A 771 -2.80 22.00 -1.02
C LEU A 771 -1.36 22.27 -1.44
N ARG A 772 -0.47 22.44 -0.46
CA ARG A 772 0.97 22.73 -0.70
C ARG A 772 1.20 23.88 -1.68
N GLY A 773 0.41 24.95 -1.55
CA GLY A 773 0.50 26.15 -2.40
C GLY A 773 -0.15 26.03 -3.79
N LYS A 774 -0.79 24.91 -4.13
CA LYS A 774 -1.49 24.72 -5.41
C LYS A 774 -3.00 24.72 -5.22
N PHE A 775 -3.70 25.43 -6.10
CA PHE A 775 -5.16 25.40 -6.24
C PHE A 775 -5.60 24.15 -6.99
N ARG A 776 -6.75 23.60 -6.60
CA ARG A 776 -7.25 22.30 -7.05
C ARG A 776 -8.69 22.40 -7.53
N TYR A 777 -8.93 21.97 -8.76
CA TYR A 777 -10.26 21.80 -9.34
C TYR A 777 -10.50 20.34 -9.66
N GLN A 778 -11.75 19.90 -9.59
CA GLN A 778 -12.15 18.54 -9.88
C GLN A 778 -13.26 18.43 -10.92
N ILE A 779 -13.25 17.33 -11.65
CA ILE A 779 -14.31 16.89 -12.56
C ILE A 779 -14.67 15.46 -12.15
N LEU A 780 -15.95 15.16 -12.05
CA LEU A 780 -16.44 13.84 -11.67
C LEU A 780 -17.29 13.25 -12.79
N ILE A 781 -16.88 12.09 -13.29
CA ILE A 781 -17.62 11.31 -14.28
C ILE A 781 -18.39 10.21 -13.53
N LYS A 782 -19.72 10.19 -13.67
CA LYS A 782 -20.57 9.07 -13.29
C LYS A 782 -20.94 8.29 -14.55
N ALA A 783 -20.54 7.04 -14.66
CA ALA A 783 -20.80 6.20 -15.83
C ALA A 783 -21.59 4.95 -15.44
N LYS A 784 -22.52 4.49 -16.29
CA LYS A 784 -23.15 3.17 -16.13
C LYS A 784 -22.07 2.07 -16.18
N PRO A 785 -22.22 0.93 -15.47
CA PRO A 785 -21.18 -0.10 -15.39
C PRO A 785 -20.75 -0.67 -16.75
N ALA A 786 -21.68 -0.77 -17.70
CA ALA A 786 -21.41 -1.24 -19.06
C ALA A 786 -20.69 -0.22 -19.97
N CYS A 787 -20.60 1.04 -19.56
CA CYS A 787 -19.98 2.10 -20.35
C CYS A 787 -18.46 2.08 -20.19
N ASP A 788 -17.73 2.09 -21.31
CA ASP A 788 -16.28 2.26 -21.31
C ASP A 788 -15.87 3.74 -21.19
N ALA A 789 -16.10 4.28 -19.99
CA ALA A 789 -15.73 5.66 -19.66
C ALA A 789 -14.21 5.91 -19.68
N VAL A 790 -13.39 4.86 -19.62
CA VAL A 790 -11.93 4.98 -19.70
C VAL A 790 -11.49 5.22 -21.15
N SER A 791 -12.14 4.56 -22.13
CA SER A 791 -11.93 4.87 -23.55
C SER A 791 -12.38 6.28 -23.90
N LEU A 792 -13.52 6.74 -23.35
CA LEU A 792 -13.97 8.14 -23.48
C LEU A 792 -12.89 9.12 -22.99
N LEU A 793 -12.34 8.85 -21.80
CA LEU A 793 -11.26 9.64 -21.23
C LEU A 793 -10.00 9.63 -22.11
N GLY A 794 -9.67 8.48 -22.71
CA GLY A 794 -8.53 8.33 -23.63
C GLY A 794 -8.65 9.23 -24.85
N ALA A 795 -9.79 9.16 -25.54
CA ALA A 795 -10.06 9.99 -26.71
C ALA A 795 -10.02 11.49 -26.38
N ALA A 796 -10.58 11.90 -25.24
CA ALA A 796 -10.54 13.29 -24.80
C ALA A 796 -9.10 13.76 -24.52
N TYR A 797 -8.30 12.98 -23.80
CA TYR A 797 -6.92 13.33 -23.48
C TYR A 797 -6.02 13.37 -24.71
N GLU A 798 -6.27 12.51 -25.71
CA GLU A 798 -5.53 12.53 -26.97
C GLU A 798 -5.80 13.81 -27.77
N GLU A 799 -7.08 14.19 -27.95
CA GLU A 799 -7.47 15.42 -28.65
C GLU A 799 -6.95 16.67 -27.93
N LEU A 800 -7.07 16.72 -26.59
CA LEU A 800 -6.57 17.84 -25.78
C LEU A 800 -5.04 17.91 -25.81
N GLY A 801 -4.37 16.75 -25.84
CA GLY A 801 -2.92 16.67 -26.00
C GLY A 801 -2.46 17.23 -27.35
N ALA A 802 -3.17 16.91 -28.44
CA ALA A 802 -2.90 17.47 -29.77
C ALA A 802 -3.08 19.00 -29.81
N ARG A 803 -4.03 19.53 -29.03
CA ARG A 803 -4.24 20.97 -28.82
C ARG A 803 -3.28 21.62 -27.82
N ARG A 804 -2.30 20.87 -27.30
CA ARG A 804 -1.29 21.32 -26.33
C ARG A 804 -1.87 21.81 -24.99
N VAL A 805 -3.03 21.30 -24.59
CA VAL A 805 -3.57 21.54 -23.24
C VAL A 805 -2.62 20.95 -22.20
N ALA A 806 -2.42 21.65 -21.07
CA ALA A 806 -1.44 21.30 -20.06
C ALA A 806 -1.87 20.13 -19.14
N LEU A 807 -2.19 18.97 -19.74
CA LEU A 807 -2.69 17.77 -19.06
C LEU A 807 -1.76 17.22 -17.97
N LYS A 808 -0.47 17.59 -17.99
CA LYS A 808 0.50 17.28 -16.91
C LYS A 808 0.09 17.79 -15.52
N HIS A 809 -0.86 18.72 -15.46
CA HIS A 809 -1.42 19.24 -14.20
C HIS A 809 -2.64 18.44 -13.71
N SER A 810 -3.12 17.48 -14.49
CA SER A 810 -4.23 16.61 -14.14
C SER A 810 -3.77 15.27 -13.57
N SER A 811 -4.56 14.71 -12.69
CA SER A 811 -4.45 13.34 -12.18
C SER A 811 -5.82 12.68 -12.28
N VAL A 812 -5.84 11.39 -12.59
CA VAL A 812 -7.07 10.62 -12.80
C VAL A 812 -7.11 9.51 -11.76
N ASP A 813 -8.19 9.45 -11.00
CA ASP A 813 -8.52 8.34 -10.11
C ASP A 813 -9.78 7.62 -10.62
N VAL A 814 -9.61 6.39 -11.07
CA VAL A 814 -10.70 5.52 -11.52
C VAL A 814 -11.21 4.69 -10.35
N ASP A 815 -12.53 4.71 -10.15
CA ASP A 815 -13.23 4.14 -9.01
C ASP A 815 -12.65 4.65 -7.67
N PRO A 816 -12.68 5.99 -7.43
CA PRO A 816 -12.17 6.59 -6.20
C PRO A 816 -12.95 6.08 -4.99
N LEU A 817 -12.23 5.74 -3.92
CA LEU A 817 -12.86 5.43 -2.63
C LEU A 817 -13.20 6.70 -1.85
N SER A 818 -12.50 7.81 -2.10
CA SER A 818 -12.72 9.11 -1.46
C SER A 818 -12.75 10.18 -2.54
N LEU A 819 -13.70 11.11 -2.45
CA LEU A 819 -13.81 12.25 -3.38
C LEU A 819 -13.27 13.56 -2.79
N MET A 820 -12.40 13.44 -1.77
CA MET A 820 -11.86 14.54 -0.96
C MET A 820 -10.39 14.84 -1.23
#